data_AF-A0A812LYL4-F1
#
_entry.id   AF-A0A812LYL4-F1
#
_cell.length_a   1.000
_cell.length_b   1.000
_cell.length_c   1.000
_cell.angle_alpha   90.00
_cell.angle_beta   90.00
_cell.angle_gamma   90.00
#
_symmetry.space_group_name_H-M   'P 1'
#
loop_
_entity.id
_entity.type
_entity.pdbx_description
1 polymer ?
#
loop_
_entity_poly.entity_id
_entity_poly.type
_entity_poly.pdbx_seq_one_letter_code
_entity_poly.pdbx_strand_id
1 'polypeptide(L)'
;MFPWTFDGLSFDEIQPGPAELPLGASPGEVEPLIISPHLQWEGDRLLLPTLFPLGLQVPGALRVLHKAVEDLTQAFEHYEDWFLPGVEAIARVFNKHTRERFVVEVLRESEASGMEMPVRELELNLHKHRWGSLINTCKELLFVRMVFAYWDPQEAAPDVNADQEVRETYAALCKMTECVRDESCWEYLCMLIRLSRVIDRLEHFFESCPCHYRKVPESSLAGNVIFQTRSSCCMAGRRAPELAAGILDKIASDDFALQRAELVSACRTLQPHQSEFILKDFAAGQARLEQYLLVKLSFWKSLPHKLCVLGHHNEQVARDGLQEAKNMFEQHRDSPNHHALTLHFFQGPLSLPVDSFLAGSTGRDDCTQLLRESAALAFVSCVERSIEGRHALMKAKTAVMKRISPATFSLAIRSHEFHRRCLADKQLFRVWESQVLRLKVRPRQGAPHVLMHLDFMRHPEILRLQNGPNRIKLRDAANVIYHCDLLTQYDRRSAAAKALSRPDFRDDPDAAAKLRQLVAGQPTALEKQRAMLRVLMLEHFSKNSCEGQMYSVTGALPEPRLLEDVFRMQPAARAPEALPLQLQMPQGHAHVPPDRVFMSPDPQDLSLAAEPAEPGEEIEALVLPADTAPTLFLQVVKTNLTGYKRVKAADAFSRQLGHFDVAVSIHAAKPGGSMMAASVDLLPDRTDSGRLSIRLFDPPVVDTVRDAIDSVSQWSQTSLQATFAPRFLPGFPSYVQDSVGDLVSEMARVGALAGSVQENPLYLSHDEEGVGPKLEALEHLQAAGLVQNVHNRNEQSGWLLLQEAMQYCKFQVRLNSPKPLCAAPEGMPAVSWSRMELLCYLRNRDWGWEFLSNKEEQGAVVPLDLQFRRADDRVLYIFRGCLRQRYLCCLAMAEGGLPLPGGGDKIKHFEKDEYYGKLLGLRRANLPALADGPAPAVQNFQHPDSLEDLFNAVGLEPCDAQLPDAQLPLDAQAADADPHEDEDDDAQSSSSSNEHLQRLVDEMLSPHSDDGAARLHKIASAFIYMQNS
;
A
#
# COMPACT_ATOMS: atom_id res chain seq x y z
N MET A 1 23.31 -6.69 -12.20
CA MET A 1 22.21 -7.40 -12.88
C MET A 1 20.93 -6.67 -12.50
N PHE A 2 20.52 -5.57 -13.14
CA PHE A 2 19.96 -5.41 -14.48
C PHE A 2 20.15 -3.92 -14.92
N PRO A 3 20.68 -3.59 -16.12
CA PRO A 3 21.01 -2.21 -16.49
C PRO A 3 20.00 -1.55 -17.44
N TRP A 4 18.69 -1.70 -17.18
CA TRP A 4 17.65 -1.09 -18.02
C TRP A 4 16.60 -0.37 -17.17
N THR A 5 16.96 0.80 -16.64
CA THR A 5 16.00 1.77 -16.11
C THR A 5 15.66 2.81 -17.19
N PHE A 6 14.38 3.10 -17.31
CA PHE A 6 13.65 3.61 -18.47
C PHE A 6 13.86 5.11 -18.82
N ASP A 7 14.94 5.75 -18.35
CA ASP A 7 15.07 7.21 -18.39
C ASP A 7 15.66 7.76 -19.71
N GLY A 8 15.82 6.94 -20.75
CA GLY A 8 16.54 7.32 -21.98
C GLY A 8 15.79 7.26 -23.32
N LEU A 9 14.53 6.87 -23.38
CA LEU A 9 13.82 6.73 -24.67
C LEU A 9 12.87 7.91 -24.92
N SER A 10 13.35 8.92 -25.65
CA SER A 10 12.51 9.88 -26.36
C SER A 10 11.81 9.15 -27.52
N PHE A 11 10.49 8.99 -27.43
CA PHE A 11 9.70 8.28 -28.44
C PHE A 11 9.41 9.12 -29.71
N ASP A 12 9.80 10.39 -29.73
CA ASP A 12 9.62 11.27 -30.88
C ASP A 12 10.71 11.07 -31.97
N GLU A 13 11.78 10.33 -31.67
CA GLU A 13 12.92 10.14 -32.59
C GLU A 13 12.97 8.78 -33.31
N ILE A 14 12.06 7.84 -33.02
CA ILE A 14 11.99 6.58 -33.79
C ILE A 14 11.15 6.82 -35.05
N GLN A 15 11.75 7.46 -36.05
CA GLN A 15 11.29 7.27 -37.42
C GLN A 15 11.62 5.83 -37.84
N PRO A 16 10.69 5.08 -38.44
CA PRO A 16 11.02 3.80 -39.06
C PRO A 16 11.94 4.10 -40.25
N GLY A 17 13.24 3.98 -40.05
CA GLY A 17 14.19 3.96 -41.16
C GLY A 17 13.80 2.83 -42.12
N PRO A 18 13.95 3.01 -43.45
CA PRO A 18 13.76 1.92 -44.39
C PRO A 18 14.71 0.79 -43.99
N ALA A 19 14.14 -0.39 -43.70
CA ALA A 19 14.92 -1.57 -43.38
C ALA A 19 15.76 -1.95 -44.61
N GLU A 20 17.03 -1.59 -44.62
CA GLU A 20 18.01 -2.23 -45.48
C GLU A 20 18.22 -3.65 -44.94
N LEU A 21 17.57 -4.61 -45.59
CA LEU A 21 17.81 -6.03 -45.37
C LEU A 21 19.28 -6.34 -45.70
N PRO A 22 20.06 -6.92 -44.78
CA PRO A 22 21.39 -7.38 -45.11
C PRO A 22 21.28 -8.51 -46.14
N LEU A 23 21.77 -8.24 -47.35
CA LEU A 23 21.97 -9.22 -48.41
C LEU A 23 22.99 -10.27 -47.92
N GLY A 24 22.51 -11.39 -47.37
CA GLY A 24 23.39 -12.51 -47.02
C GLY A 24 22.91 -13.53 -45.98
N ALA A 25 21.78 -13.31 -45.28
CA ALA A 25 21.29 -14.31 -44.33
C ALA A 25 20.65 -15.50 -45.05
N SER A 26 21.14 -16.72 -44.78
CA SER A 26 20.57 -17.97 -45.27
C SER A 26 19.14 -18.16 -44.75
N PRO A 27 18.21 -18.76 -45.54
CA PRO A 27 16.78 -18.89 -45.21
C PRO A 27 16.45 -19.92 -44.10
N GLY A 28 17.25 -19.98 -43.04
CA GLY A 28 17.06 -20.80 -41.85
C GLY A 28 17.00 -20.01 -40.54
N GLU A 29 17.01 -18.67 -40.58
CA GLU A 29 16.73 -17.86 -39.40
C GLU A 29 15.22 -17.94 -39.12
N VAL A 30 14.90 -18.66 -38.04
CA VAL A 30 13.56 -18.84 -37.48
C VAL A 30 12.90 -17.46 -37.41
N GLU A 31 11.92 -17.21 -38.28
CA GLU A 31 11.06 -16.04 -38.16
C GLU A 31 10.52 -16.06 -36.71
N PRO A 32 10.78 -15.01 -35.91
CA PRO A 32 10.08 -14.88 -34.65
C PRO A 32 8.60 -14.97 -34.98
N LEU A 33 7.81 -15.58 -34.09
CA LEU A 33 6.36 -15.68 -34.24
C LEU A 33 5.76 -14.26 -34.16
N ILE A 34 5.99 -13.47 -35.20
CA ILE A 34 5.02 -12.54 -35.75
C ILE A 34 3.87 -13.49 -36.04
N ILE A 35 2.90 -13.57 -35.12
CA ILE A 35 1.58 -14.10 -35.42
C ILE A 35 1.23 -13.36 -36.70
N SER A 36 1.34 -14.02 -37.84
CA SER A 36 1.24 -13.29 -39.08
C SER A 36 -0.17 -12.70 -39.07
N PRO A 37 -0.32 -11.36 -39.05
CA PRO A 37 -1.62 -10.72 -38.88
C PRO A 37 -2.44 -10.85 -40.18
N HIS A 38 -2.07 -11.78 -41.05
CA HIS A 38 -2.79 -12.12 -42.25
C HIS A 38 -4.21 -12.49 -41.87
N LEU A 39 -5.10 -11.59 -42.26
CA LEU A 39 -6.54 -11.78 -42.30
C LEU A 39 -6.85 -13.11 -42.97
N GLN A 40 -7.32 -14.08 -42.18
CA GLN A 40 -7.77 -15.36 -42.70
C GLN A 40 -9.25 -15.24 -43.08
N TRP A 41 -9.62 -15.83 -44.21
CA TRP A 41 -11.00 -15.92 -44.63
C TRP A 41 -11.47 -17.37 -44.43
N GLU A 42 -12.54 -17.55 -43.67
CA GLU A 42 -13.24 -18.83 -43.55
C GLU A 42 -14.62 -18.66 -44.22
N GLY A 43 -14.71 -19.08 -45.49
CA GLY A 43 -15.82 -18.74 -46.36
C GLY A 43 -15.91 -17.22 -46.59
N ASP A 44 -17.12 -16.66 -46.44
CA ASP A 44 -17.37 -15.20 -46.55
C ASP A 44 -17.05 -14.43 -45.26
N ARG A 45 -16.51 -15.09 -44.23
CA ARG A 45 -16.20 -14.47 -42.93
C ARG A 45 -14.72 -14.17 -42.81
N LEU A 46 -14.43 -12.90 -42.58
CA LEU A 46 -13.10 -12.43 -42.22
C LEU A 46 -12.80 -12.76 -40.75
N LEU A 47 -11.90 -13.71 -40.53
CA LEU A 47 -11.34 -14.02 -39.21
C LEU A 47 -10.24 -13.00 -38.94
N LEU A 48 -10.52 -12.07 -38.01
CA LEU A 48 -9.47 -11.19 -37.50
C LEU A 48 -8.49 -12.04 -36.66
N PRO A 49 -7.17 -11.80 -36.78
CA PRO A 49 -6.19 -12.40 -35.89
C PRO A 49 -6.57 -12.10 -34.43
N THR A 50 -6.46 -13.14 -33.61
CA THR A 50 -6.69 -13.04 -32.18
C THR A 50 -5.69 -12.03 -31.58
N LEU A 51 -6.18 -11.10 -30.76
CA LEU A 51 -5.31 -10.02 -30.26
C LEU A 51 -4.37 -10.48 -29.15
N PHE A 52 -4.76 -11.52 -28.42
CA PHE A 52 -4.00 -12.11 -27.31
C PHE A 52 -4.10 -13.66 -27.32
N PRO A 53 -3.67 -14.36 -28.40
CA PRO A 53 -3.77 -15.83 -28.48
C PRO A 53 -2.99 -16.53 -27.37
N LEU A 54 -1.92 -15.88 -26.87
CA LEU A 54 -1.10 -16.39 -25.78
C LEU A 54 -1.56 -15.87 -24.40
N GLY A 55 -2.70 -15.17 -24.34
CA GLY A 55 -3.22 -14.57 -23.12
C GLY A 55 -3.61 -15.64 -22.10
N LEU A 56 -3.09 -15.53 -20.88
CA LEU A 56 -3.41 -16.42 -19.78
C LEU A 56 -4.33 -15.70 -18.79
N GLN A 57 -5.52 -16.23 -18.56
CA GLN A 57 -6.41 -15.72 -17.52
C GLN A 57 -5.98 -16.28 -16.16
N VAL A 58 -5.69 -15.42 -15.19
CA VAL A 58 -5.34 -15.85 -13.83
C VAL A 58 -6.37 -15.29 -12.83
N PRO A 59 -7.17 -16.15 -12.17
CA PRO A 59 -8.00 -15.75 -11.04
C PRO A 59 -7.16 -15.09 -9.94
N GLY A 60 -7.69 -14.02 -9.35
CA GLY A 60 -7.05 -13.35 -8.23
C GLY A 60 -7.05 -14.23 -6.97
N ALA A 61 -5.87 -14.59 -6.48
CA ALA A 61 -5.71 -15.51 -5.37
C ALA A 61 -6.28 -14.96 -4.05
N LEU A 62 -6.19 -13.63 -3.84
CA LEU A 62 -6.74 -13.02 -2.63
C LEU A 62 -8.26 -13.08 -2.61
N ARG A 63 -8.93 -12.87 -3.75
CA ARG A 63 -10.37 -13.06 -3.85
C ARG A 63 -10.79 -14.50 -3.62
N VAL A 64 -9.99 -15.47 -4.07
CA VAL A 64 -10.23 -16.89 -3.75
C VAL A 64 -10.17 -17.11 -2.24
N LEU A 65 -9.12 -16.60 -1.55
CA LEU A 65 -8.99 -16.69 -0.10
C LEU A 65 -10.14 -16.01 0.65
N HIS A 66 -10.46 -14.77 0.31
CA HIS A 66 -11.54 -14.04 0.95
C HIS A 66 -12.90 -14.73 0.77
N LYS A 67 -13.14 -15.37 -0.38
CA LYS A 67 -14.38 -16.13 -0.61
C LYS A 67 -14.37 -17.47 0.14
N ALA A 68 -13.20 -18.08 0.36
CA ALA A 68 -13.08 -19.30 1.14
C ALA A 68 -13.53 -19.11 2.60
N VAL A 69 -13.32 -17.91 3.15
CA VAL A 69 -13.67 -17.58 4.55
C VAL A 69 -15.07 -16.99 4.74
N GLU A 70 -15.78 -16.63 3.66
CA GLU A 70 -17.09 -15.97 3.75
C GLU A 70 -18.16 -16.88 4.37
N ASP A 71 -18.12 -18.17 4.02
CA ASP A 71 -19.08 -19.19 4.48
C ASP A 71 -18.41 -20.21 5.42
N LEU A 72 -17.26 -19.86 6.02
CA LEU A 72 -16.48 -20.79 6.84
C LEU A 72 -17.21 -21.17 8.13
N THR A 73 -17.90 -20.21 8.75
CA THR A 73 -18.62 -20.42 10.01
C THR A 73 -19.82 -21.35 9.87
N GLN A 74 -20.36 -21.54 8.66
CA GLN A 74 -21.43 -22.50 8.39
C GLN A 74 -20.96 -23.97 8.54
N ALA A 75 -19.65 -24.21 8.52
CA ALA A 75 -19.09 -25.53 8.75
C ALA A 75 -18.93 -25.87 10.25
N PHE A 76 -19.16 -24.90 11.14
CA PHE A 76 -18.96 -25.07 12.57
C PHE A 76 -20.29 -25.41 13.24
N GLU A 77 -20.38 -26.59 13.85
CA GLU A 77 -21.60 -27.08 14.47
C GLU A 77 -21.97 -26.26 15.71
N HIS A 78 -20.97 -25.74 16.43
CA HIS A 78 -21.18 -25.09 17.73
C HIS A 78 -21.14 -23.55 17.63
N TYR A 79 -21.00 -23.00 16.41
CA TYR A 79 -20.80 -21.56 16.21
C TYR A 79 -22.05 -20.73 16.47
N GLU A 80 -23.16 -21.01 15.77
CA GLU A 80 -24.38 -20.18 15.82
C GLU A 80 -25.13 -20.33 17.16
N ASP A 81 -25.24 -21.56 17.68
CA ASP A 81 -26.11 -21.84 18.84
C ASP A 81 -25.43 -21.59 20.19
N TRP A 82 -24.12 -21.84 20.28
CA TRP A 82 -23.38 -21.75 21.54
C TRP A 82 -22.43 -20.54 21.61
N PHE A 83 -21.51 -20.42 20.65
CA PHE A 83 -20.43 -19.44 20.71
C PHE A 83 -20.87 -18.01 20.38
N LEU A 84 -21.46 -17.79 19.22
CA LEU A 84 -21.77 -16.45 18.68
C LEU A 84 -22.68 -15.62 19.62
N PRO A 85 -23.73 -16.19 20.26
CA PRO A 85 -24.56 -15.44 21.20
C PRO A 85 -23.78 -14.87 22.39
N GLY A 86 -22.75 -15.58 22.86
CA GLY A 86 -21.87 -15.11 23.94
C GLY A 86 -21.01 -13.92 23.51
N VAL A 87 -20.39 -13.99 22.34
CA VAL A 87 -19.57 -12.89 21.80
C VAL A 87 -20.41 -11.67 21.44
N GLU A 88 -21.62 -11.87 20.91
CA GLU A 88 -22.59 -10.79 20.68
C GLU A 88 -23.02 -10.10 21.96
N ALA A 89 -23.25 -10.87 23.02
CA ALA A 89 -23.54 -10.35 24.33
C ALA A 89 -22.39 -9.49 24.86
N ILE A 90 -21.13 -9.95 24.74
CA ILE A 90 -19.95 -9.15 25.13
C ILE A 90 -19.89 -7.85 24.32
N ALA A 91 -20.01 -7.90 22.99
CA ALA A 91 -19.91 -6.71 22.15
C ALA A 91 -21.04 -5.68 22.42
N ARG A 92 -22.25 -6.16 22.76
CA ARG A 92 -23.40 -5.32 23.10
C ARG A 92 -23.28 -4.69 24.47
N VAL A 93 -22.98 -5.51 25.48
CA VAL A 93 -22.93 -5.10 26.88
C VAL A 93 -21.68 -4.28 27.15
N PHE A 94 -20.51 -4.68 26.63
CA PHE A 94 -19.22 -4.02 26.83
C PHE A 94 -18.97 -2.89 25.82
N ASN A 95 -19.98 -2.03 25.66
CA ASN A 95 -19.92 -0.83 24.83
C ASN A 95 -19.13 0.30 25.51
N LYS A 96 -18.93 1.43 24.81
CA LYS A 96 -18.13 2.55 25.31
C LYS A 96 -18.52 3.03 26.72
N HIS A 97 -19.81 3.08 27.05
CA HIS A 97 -20.27 3.62 28.34
C HIS A 97 -20.03 2.65 29.49
N THR A 98 -20.40 1.38 29.31
CA THR A 98 -20.20 0.34 30.33
C THR A 98 -18.73 0.03 30.55
N ARG A 99 -17.89 0.10 29.50
CA ARG A 99 -16.43 0.01 29.64
C ARG A 99 -15.86 1.13 30.47
N GLU A 100 -16.30 2.37 30.25
CA GLU A 100 -15.86 3.52 31.05
C GLU A 100 -16.21 3.32 32.51
N ARG A 101 -17.44 2.88 32.77
CA ARG A 101 -17.92 2.63 34.12
C ARG A 101 -17.14 1.51 34.79
N PHE A 102 -16.97 0.38 34.10
CA PHE A 102 -16.18 -0.74 34.58
C PHE A 102 -14.72 -0.37 34.85
N VAL A 103 -14.12 0.49 34.02
CA VAL A 103 -12.77 1.01 34.26
C VAL A 103 -12.70 1.82 35.56
N VAL A 104 -13.67 2.71 35.78
CA VAL A 104 -13.69 3.61 36.94
C VAL A 104 -14.03 2.87 38.23
N GLU A 105 -15.04 2.01 38.20
CA GLU A 105 -15.60 1.35 39.38
C GLU A 105 -14.83 0.08 39.76
N VAL A 106 -14.28 -0.65 38.78
CA VAL A 106 -13.68 -1.98 39.02
C VAL A 106 -12.18 -1.99 38.75
N LEU A 107 -11.72 -1.53 37.59
CA LEU A 107 -10.31 -1.72 37.20
C LEU A 107 -9.34 -0.79 37.89
N ARG A 108 -9.71 0.47 38.13
CA ARG A 108 -8.78 1.48 38.63
C ARG A 108 -8.19 1.14 40.00
N GLU A 109 -8.96 0.44 40.83
CA GLU A 109 -8.56 0.03 42.17
C GLU A 109 -8.07 -1.43 42.22
N SER A 110 -8.05 -2.13 41.09
CA SER A 110 -7.59 -3.53 41.02
C SER A 110 -6.14 -3.67 40.57
N GLU A 111 -5.61 -4.89 40.67
CA GLU A 111 -4.26 -5.22 40.18
C GLU A 111 -4.15 -5.09 38.65
N ALA A 112 -5.29 -5.03 37.93
CA ALA A 112 -5.36 -4.83 36.49
C ALA A 112 -5.49 -3.36 36.06
N SER A 113 -5.22 -2.40 36.95
CA SER A 113 -5.25 -0.95 36.63
C SER A 113 -4.36 -0.56 35.44
N GLY A 114 -3.26 -1.28 35.21
CA GLY A 114 -2.41 -1.11 34.02
C GLY A 114 -3.10 -1.40 32.67
N MET A 115 -4.24 -2.08 32.69
CA MET A 115 -5.06 -2.39 31.50
C MET A 115 -6.17 -1.35 31.24
N GLU A 116 -6.24 -0.25 32.02
CA GLU A 116 -7.24 0.82 31.84
C GLU A 116 -7.25 1.36 30.39
N MET A 117 -6.07 1.68 29.84
CA MET A 117 -5.96 2.20 28.48
C MET A 117 -6.39 1.18 27.40
N PRO A 118 -5.87 -0.06 27.38
CA PRO A 118 -6.38 -1.14 26.53
C PRO A 118 -7.90 -1.29 26.52
N VAL A 119 -8.55 -1.26 27.69
CA VAL A 119 -10.00 -1.46 27.81
C VAL A 119 -10.79 -0.27 27.29
N ARG A 120 -10.30 0.96 27.52
CA ARG A 120 -10.90 2.19 26.98
C ARG A 120 -10.84 2.22 25.45
N GLU A 121 -9.71 1.78 24.88
CA GLU A 121 -9.44 1.80 23.44
C GLU A 121 -10.04 0.62 22.66
N LEU A 122 -10.61 -0.36 23.35
CA LEU A 122 -11.24 -1.53 22.74
C LEU A 122 -12.30 -1.11 21.70
N GLU A 123 -12.37 -1.76 20.54
CA GLU A 123 -13.31 -1.43 19.45
C GLU A 123 -13.99 -2.70 18.92
N LEU A 124 -14.91 -3.26 19.74
CA LEU A 124 -15.65 -4.50 19.44
C LEU A 124 -16.64 -4.34 18.28
N ASN A 125 -16.12 -4.24 17.06
CA ASN A 125 -16.87 -4.11 15.83
C ASN A 125 -17.21 -5.51 15.26
N LEU A 126 -18.17 -6.18 15.90
CA LEU A 126 -18.60 -7.51 15.45
C LEU A 126 -19.56 -7.40 14.25
N HIS A 127 -19.11 -7.88 13.09
CA HIS A 127 -19.97 -8.09 11.92
C HIS A 127 -20.05 -9.59 11.62
N LYS A 128 -21.23 -10.19 11.87
CA LYS A 128 -21.46 -11.64 11.83
C LYS A 128 -20.97 -12.32 10.54
N HIS A 129 -21.17 -11.66 9.40
CA HIS A 129 -20.86 -12.22 8.07
C HIS A 129 -19.46 -11.83 7.54
N ARG A 130 -18.67 -11.08 8.31
CA ARG A 130 -17.36 -10.61 7.85
C ARG A 130 -16.26 -11.20 8.71
N TRP A 131 -15.62 -12.27 8.20
CA TRP A 131 -14.53 -12.99 8.84
C TRP A 131 -13.49 -12.06 9.50
N GLY A 132 -12.94 -11.08 8.77
CA GLY A 132 -11.95 -10.16 9.34
C GLY A 132 -12.46 -9.31 10.52
N SER A 133 -13.76 -9.00 10.58
CA SER A 133 -14.38 -8.30 11.71
C SER A 133 -14.50 -9.21 12.93
N LEU A 134 -14.92 -10.45 12.71
CA LEU A 134 -14.98 -11.49 13.74
C LEU A 134 -13.60 -11.72 14.34
N ILE A 135 -12.58 -11.96 13.50
CA ILE A 135 -11.21 -12.22 13.97
C ILE A 135 -10.60 -11.03 14.71
N ASN A 136 -10.82 -9.80 14.26
CA ASN A 136 -10.37 -8.62 15.00
C ASN A 136 -11.04 -8.53 16.38
N THR A 137 -12.35 -8.79 16.45
CA THR A 137 -13.08 -8.85 17.72
C THR A 137 -12.50 -9.93 18.62
N CYS A 138 -12.17 -11.12 18.09
CA CYS A 138 -11.55 -12.20 18.86
C CYS A 138 -10.18 -11.79 19.43
N LYS A 139 -9.33 -11.15 18.59
CA LYS A 139 -8.00 -10.65 19.01
C LYS A 139 -8.11 -9.61 20.11
N GLU A 140 -9.03 -8.67 19.97
CA GLU A 140 -9.31 -7.64 20.96
C GLU A 140 -9.81 -8.22 22.28
N LEU A 141 -10.74 -9.18 22.23
CA LEU A 141 -11.25 -9.85 23.43
C LEU A 141 -10.18 -10.65 24.16
N LEU A 142 -9.36 -11.42 23.44
CA LEU A 142 -8.25 -12.16 24.06
C LEU A 142 -7.21 -11.22 24.70
N PHE A 143 -6.95 -10.07 24.08
CA PHE A 143 -6.03 -9.06 24.63
C PHE A 143 -6.49 -8.54 26.00
N VAL A 144 -7.81 -8.48 26.23
CA VAL A 144 -8.39 -8.06 27.52
C VAL A 144 -8.98 -9.22 28.34
N ARG A 145 -8.65 -10.49 28.04
CA ARG A 145 -9.20 -11.66 28.76
C ARG A 145 -9.03 -11.57 30.27
N MET A 146 -7.82 -11.23 30.74
CA MET A 146 -7.50 -11.17 32.17
C MET A 146 -8.33 -10.14 32.95
N VAL A 147 -8.81 -9.10 32.26
CA VAL A 147 -9.64 -8.06 32.86
C VAL A 147 -11.00 -8.61 33.29
N PHE A 148 -11.54 -9.61 32.59
CA PHE A 148 -12.82 -10.22 32.94
C PHE A 148 -12.75 -11.09 34.21
N ALA A 149 -11.57 -11.34 34.78
CA ALA A 149 -11.46 -11.95 36.11
C ALA A 149 -12.06 -11.08 37.23
N TYR A 150 -12.14 -9.75 37.00
CA TYR A 150 -12.74 -8.79 37.93
C TYR A 150 -14.22 -8.51 37.62
N TRP A 151 -14.82 -9.21 36.64
CA TRP A 151 -16.19 -8.99 36.25
C TRP A 151 -17.18 -9.67 37.22
N ASP A 152 -17.98 -8.85 37.92
CA ASP A 152 -19.07 -9.32 38.77
C ASP A 152 -20.46 -8.94 38.19
N PRO A 153 -21.29 -9.92 37.81
CA PRO A 153 -22.66 -9.66 37.33
C PRO A 153 -23.58 -9.10 38.42
N GLN A 154 -23.28 -9.32 39.71
CA GLN A 154 -24.22 -9.02 40.80
C GLN A 154 -24.49 -7.52 40.95
N GLU A 155 -23.54 -6.67 40.56
CA GLU A 155 -23.68 -5.21 40.64
C GLU A 155 -24.66 -4.63 39.62
N ALA A 156 -25.10 -5.42 38.63
CA ALA A 156 -25.94 -4.96 37.53
C ALA A 156 -27.31 -5.67 37.45
N ALA A 157 -27.76 -6.31 38.55
CA ALA A 157 -29.09 -6.91 38.62
C ALA A 157 -30.21 -5.84 38.57
N PRO A 158 -31.17 -5.94 37.65
CA PRO A 158 -32.28 -4.99 37.55
C PRO A 158 -33.30 -5.20 38.68
N ASP A 159 -34.02 -4.14 39.02
CA ASP A 159 -35.21 -4.24 39.87
C ASP A 159 -36.27 -5.15 39.20
N VAL A 160 -37.05 -5.88 40.00
CA VAL A 160 -38.11 -6.81 39.56
C VAL A 160 -39.14 -6.11 38.65
N ASN A 161 -39.29 -4.79 38.81
CA ASN A 161 -40.21 -3.95 38.04
C ASN A 161 -39.58 -3.26 36.81
N ALA A 162 -38.36 -3.64 36.40
CA ALA A 162 -37.70 -3.03 35.26
C ALA A 162 -38.44 -3.29 33.93
N ASP A 163 -38.31 -2.34 33.01
CA ASP A 163 -38.89 -2.40 31.67
C ASP A 163 -38.28 -3.52 30.80
N GLN A 164 -38.87 -3.74 29.63
CA GLN A 164 -38.46 -4.80 28.71
C GLN A 164 -37.03 -4.58 28.17
N GLU A 165 -36.62 -3.34 27.93
CA GLU A 165 -35.28 -3.01 27.40
C GLU A 165 -34.19 -3.31 28.44
N VAL A 166 -34.46 -3.01 29.72
CA VAL A 166 -33.60 -3.36 30.85
C VAL A 166 -33.53 -4.88 31.03
N ARG A 167 -34.64 -5.60 30.87
CA ARG A 167 -34.65 -7.07 30.91
C ARG A 167 -33.83 -7.70 29.79
N GLU A 168 -33.92 -7.18 28.57
CA GLU A 168 -33.11 -7.63 27.43
C GLU A 168 -31.62 -7.33 27.63
N THR A 169 -31.31 -6.16 28.18
CA THR A 169 -29.94 -5.79 28.57
C THR A 169 -29.40 -6.72 29.66
N TYR A 170 -30.22 -7.07 30.65
CA TYR A 170 -29.85 -8.01 31.70
C TYR A 170 -29.68 -9.45 31.17
N ALA A 171 -30.53 -9.90 30.25
CA ALA A 171 -30.35 -11.19 29.59
C ALA A 171 -29.02 -11.26 28.82
N ALA A 172 -28.66 -10.17 28.11
CA ALA A 172 -27.35 -10.05 27.47
C ALA A 172 -26.21 -10.01 28.50
N LEU A 173 -26.38 -9.34 29.64
CA LEU A 173 -25.40 -9.33 30.74
C LEU A 173 -25.14 -10.73 31.30
N CYS A 174 -26.19 -11.51 31.54
CA CYS A 174 -26.07 -12.90 31.98
C CYS A 174 -25.32 -13.74 30.95
N LYS A 175 -25.68 -13.62 29.66
CA LYS A 175 -25.03 -14.38 28.59
C LYS A 175 -23.57 -14.00 28.38
N MET A 176 -23.24 -12.71 28.51
CA MET A 176 -21.86 -12.22 28.54
C MET A 176 -21.10 -12.87 29.70
N THR A 177 -21.68 -12.84 30.91
CA THR A 177 -21.07 -13.38 32.13
C THR A 177 -20.79 -14.88 32.00
N GLU A 178 -21.71 -15.64 31.42
CA GLU A 178 -21.51 -17.06 31.11
C GLU A 178 -20.31 -17.26 30.17
N CYS A 179 -20.25 -16.56 29.03
CA CYS A 179 -19.12 -16.76 28.10
C CYS A 179 -17.78 -16.28 28.67
N VAL A 180 -17.70 -15.13 29.36
CA VAL A 180 -16.40 -14.66 29.90
C VAL A 180 -15.86 -15.55 31.02
N ARG A 181 -16.73 -16.31 31.71
CA ARG A 181 -16.35 -17.30 32.73
C ARG A 181 -16.12 -18.70 32.16
N ASP A 182 -16.50 -18.96 30.91
CA ASP A 182 -16.33 -20.24 30.26
C ASP A 182 -14.96 -20.31 29.57
N GLU A 183 -14.05 -21.12 30.15
CA GLU A 183 -12.72 -21.37 29.59
C GLU A 183 -12.77 -21.89 28.15
N SER A 184 -13.82 -22.64 27.79
CA SER A 184 -13.98 -23.13 26.42
C SER A 184 -14.38 -22.03 25.44
N CYS A 185 -15.07 -20.95 25.89
CA CYS A 185 -15.35 -19.77 25.06
C CYS A 185 -14.03 -19.12 24.61
N TRP A 186 -13.06 -18.98 25.53
CA TRP A 186 -11.74 -18.40 25.24
C TRP A 186 -10.89 -19.25 24.29
N GLU A 187 -10.88 -20.57 24.49
CA GLU A 187 -10.15 -21.46 23.59
C GLU A 187 -10.82 -21.58 22.21
N TYR A 188 -12.13 -21.38 22.11
CA TYR A 188 -12.81 -21.25 20.82
C TYR A 188 -12.41 -19.96 20.08
N LEU A 189 -12.25 -18.83 20.78
CA LEU A 189 -11.67 -17.61 20.19
C LEU A 189 -10.25 -17.87 19.65
N CYS A 190 -9.43 -18.60 20.40
CA CYS A 190 -8.11 -19.04 19.96
C CYS A 190 -8.20 -19.91 18.69
N MET A 191 -9.11 -20.88 18.65
CA MET A 191 -9.35 -21.74 17.49
C MET A 191 -9.65 -20.93 16.22
N LEU A 192 -10.55 -19.94 16.28
CA LEU A 192 -10.87 -19.08 15.14
C LEU A 192 -9.64 -18.27 14.67
N ILE A 193 -8.85 -17.73 15.60
CA ILE A 193 -7.62 -17.00 15.26
C ILE A 193 -6.59 -17.93 14.61
N ARG A 194 -6.48 -19.18 15.06
CA ARG A 194 -5.59 -20.19 14.46
C ARG A 194 -5.97 -20.49 13.01
N LEU A 195 -7.26 -20.68 12.71
CA LEU A 195 -7.73 -20.79 11.33
C LEU A 195 -7.38 -19.54 10.51
N SER A 196 -7.58 -18.35 11.09
CA SER A 196 -7.22 -17.09 10.43
C SER A 196 -5.71 -16.96 10.16
N ARG A 197 -4.84 -17.52 11.01
CA ARG A 197 -3.38 -17.50 10.80
C ARG A 197 -2.98 -18.25 9.53
N VAL A 198 -3.64 -19.36 9.20
CA VAL A 198 -3.42 -20.07 7.93
C VAL A 198 -3.76 -19.15 6.76
N ILE A 199 -4.90 -18.46 6.81
CA ILE A 199 -5.30 -17.50 5.78
C ILE A 199 -4.31 -16.34 5.68
N ASP A 200 -3.90 -15.75 6.81
CA ASP A 200 -2.93 -14.65 6.85
C ASP A 200 -1.58 -15.06 6.24
N ARG A 201 -1.12 -16.30 6.49
CA ARG A 201 0.10 -16.86 5.88
C ARG A 201 -0.05 -17.08 4.38
N LEU A 202 -1.19 -17.59 3.92
CA LEU A 202 -1.48 -17.75 2.49
C LEU A 202 -1.57 -16.39 1.78
N GLU A 203 -2.23 -15.39 2.37
CA GLU A 203 -2.23 -14.01 1.86
C GLU A 203 -0.80 -13.48 1.76
N HIS A 204 0.02 -13.71 2.80
CA HIS A 204 1.41 -13.31 2.78
C HIS A 204 2.20 -13.99 1.66
N PHE A 205 2.01 -15.29 1.46
CA PHE A 205 2.62 -16.04 0.37
C PHE A 205 2.24 -15.46 -0.99
N PHE A 206 0.95 -15.25 -1.26
CA PHE A 206 0.49 -14.73 -2.55
C PHE A 206 1.02 -13.33 -2.84
N GLU A 207 1.10 -12.45 -1.84
CA GLU A 207 1.51 -11.07 -2.04
C GLU A 207 3.02 -10.82 -2.00
N SER A 208 3.78 -11.78 -1.48
CA SER A 208 5.24 -11.69 -1.46
C SER A 208 5.85 -12.00 -2.83
N CYS A 209 7.17 -11.86 -2.95
CA CYS A 209 7.90 -12.30 -4.15
C CYS A 209 8.78 -13.51 -3.83
N PRO A 210 9.18 -14.29 -4.84
CA PRO A 210 10.17 -15.36 -4.67
C PRO A 210 11.46 -14.87 -4.00
N CYS A 211 11.88 -13.65 -4.30
CA CYS A 211 13.09 -13.00 -3.80
C CYS A 211 13.07 -12.56 -2.31
N HIS A 212 11.90 -12.27 -1.77
CA HIS A 212 11.73 -11.61 -0.46
C HIS A 212 10.70 -12.36 0.40
N TYR A 213 10.50 -13.65 0.10
CA TYR A 213 9.73 -14.52 0.98
C TYR A 213 10.57 -14.86 2.19
N ARG A 214 10.43 -14.05 3.24
CA ARG A 214 10.96 -14.38 4.55
C ARG A 214 9.82 -14.94 5.37
N LYS A 215 10.07 -16.02 6.13
CA LYS A 215 9.17 -16.42 7.21
C LYS A 215 9.01 -15.19 8.12
N VAL A 216 7.85 -14.55 8.05
CA VAL A 216 7.55 -13.39 8.89
C VAL A 216 7.33 -13.94 10.30
N PRO A 217 8.02 -13.41 11.33
CA PRO A 217 7.77 -13.83 12.69
C PRO A 217 6.29 -13.62 13.02
N GLU A 218 5.67 -14.56 13.73
CA GLU A 218 4.20 -14.61 13.89
C GLU A 218 3.60 -13.31 14.45
N SER A 219 4.32 -12.61 15.32
CA SER A 219 3.93 -11.31 15.88
C SER A 219 3.74 -10.23 14.81
N SER A 220 4.38 -10.35 13.66
CA SER A 220 4.35 -9.40 12.56
C SER A 220 3.27 -9.70 11.51
N LEU A 221 2.57 -10.83 11.62
CA LEU A 221 1.41 -11.13 10.77
C LEU A 221 0.19 -10.26 11.13
N ALA A 222 0.22 -9.59 12.30
CA ALA A 222 -0.80 -8.66 12.72
C ALA A 222 -0.66 -7.29 12.03
N GLY A 223 -1.49 -7.06 11.00
CA GLY A 223 -1.79 -5.74 10.47
C GLY A 223 -1.02 -5.32 9.22
N ASN A 224 -1.09 -4.02 8.90
CA ASN A 224 -0.67 -3.52 7.59
C ASN A 224 0.86 -3.53 7.33
N VAL A 225 1.67 -3.93 8.32
CA VAL A 225 3.15 -3.87 8.25
C VAL A 225 3.68 -4.79 7.17
N ILE A 226 3.07 -5.96 7.00
CA ILE A 226 3.46 -6.90 5.95
C ILE A 226 3.33 -6.27 4.55
N PHE A 227 2.42 -5.30 4.35
CA PHE A 227 2.26 -4.64 3.05
C PHE A 227 3.27 -3.51 2.77
N GLN A 228 4.04 -3.06 3.77
CA GLN A 228 4.89 -1.86 3.62
C GLN A 228 6.20 -2.16 2.87
N THR A 229 6.81 -3.33 3.09
CA THR A 229 8.04 -3.76 2.40
C THR A 229 7.80 -4.19 0.95
N ARG A 230 6.53 -4.34 0.53
CA ARG A 230 6.14 -4.99 -0.73
C ARG A 230 6.17 -4.10 -1.97
N SER A 231 6.20 -2.78 -1.81
CA SER A 231 6.01 -1.85 -2.95
C SER A 231 7.27 -1.58 -3.79
N SER A 232 8.45 -2.03 -3.33
CA SER A 232 9.72 -1.78 -4.03
C SER A 232 10.10 -2.91 -5.00
N CYS A 233 9.68 -4.15 -4.74
CA CYS A 233 10.05 -5.29 -5.58
C CYS A 233 9.08 -5.46 -6.76
N CYS A 234 9.62 -5.56 -7.98
CA CYS A 234 8.80 -5.85 -9.16
C CYS A 234 8.11 -7.21 -9.06
N MET A 235 8.73 -8.21 -8.43
CA MET A 235 8.21 -9.58 -8.33
C MET A 235 7.13 -9.77 -7.24
N ALA A 236 6.74 -8.72 -6.52
CA ALA A 236 5.69 -8.83 -5.50
C ALA A 236 4.35 -9.23 -6.13
N GLY A 237 3.70 -10.26 -5.59
CA GLY A 237 2.45 -10.80 -6.14
C GLY A 237 2.64 -11.79 -7.29
N ARG A 238 3.88 -12.10 -7.68
CA ARG A 238 4.20 -12.93 -8.86
C ARG A 238 4.75 -14.28 -8.42
N ARG A 239 3.82 -15.21 -8.16
CA ARG A 239 4.08 -16.56 -7.62
C ARG A 239 3.54 -17.67 -8.52
N ALA A 240 3.20 -17.34 -9.76
CA ALA A 240 2.60 -18.29 -10.68
C ALA A 240 3.47 -19.54 -10.91
N PRO A 241 4.82 -19.43 -11.02
CA PRO A 241 5.66 -20.61 -11.14
C PRO A 241 5.59 -21.54 -9.93
N GLU A 242 5.60 -20.99 -8.71
CA GLU A 242 5.50 -21.78 -7.48
C GLU A 242 4.12 -22.44 -7.35
N LEU A 243 3.04 -21.77 -7.77
CA LEU A 243 1.69 -22.34 -7.79
C LEU A 243 1.57 -23.48 -8.81
N ALA A 244 2.13 -23.32 -10.01
CA ALA A 244 2.19 -24.37 -11.03
C ALA A 244 3.07 -25.56 -10.58
N ALA A 245 4.06 -25.32 -9.71
CA ALA A 245 4.86 -26.36 -9.07
C ALA A 245 4.12 -27.08 -7.92
N GLY A 246 2.92 -26.64 -7.52
CA GLY A 246 2.14 -27.27 -6.47
C GLY A 246 2.57 -26.92 -5.04
N ILE A 247 3.33 -25.85 -4.82
CA ILE A 247 3.84 -25.50 -3.48
C ILE A 247 2.72 -25.21 -2.47
N LEU A 248 1.55 -24.79 -2.95
CA LEU A 248 0.46 -24.30 -2.11
C LEU A 248 -0.07 -25.39 -1.17
N ASP A 249 -0.20 -26.61 -1.67
CA ASP A 249 -0.73 -27.74 -0.90
C ASP A 249 0.17 -28.04 0.30
N LYS A 250 1.49 -27.95 0.09
CA LYS A 250 2.48 -28.11 1.15
C LYS A 250 2.38 -26.99 2.18
N ILE A 251 2.32 -25.72 1.75
CA ILE A 251 2.20 -24.58 2.67
C ILE A 251 0.95 -24.71 3.53
N ALA A 252 -0.20 -25.01 2.91
CA ALA A 252 -1.46 -25.16 3.63
C ALA A 252 -1.39 -26.34 4.63
N SER A 253 -0.89 -27.49 4.21
CA SER A 253 -0.77 -28.68 5.06
C SER A 253 0.16 -28.46 6.26
N ASP A 254 1.35 -27.90 6.03
CA ASP A 254 2.32 -27.58 7.08
C ASP A 254 1.73 -26.58 8.08
N ASP A 255 1.04 -25.54 7.59
CA ASP A 255 0.41 -24.52 8.43
C ASP A 255 -0.75 -25.10 9.25
N PHE A 256 -1.62 -25.91 8.67
CA PHE A 256 -2.71 -26.57 9.41
C PHE A 256 -2.18 -27.53 10.47
N ALA A 257 -1.13 -28.31 10.15
CA ALA A 257 -0.51 -29.22 11.10
C ALA A 257 0.05 -28.47 12.32
N LEU A 258 0.74 -27.35 12.08
CA LEU A 258 1.24 -26.49 13.15
C LEU A 258 0.10 -25.90 13.99
N GLN A 259 -0.90 -25.30 13.35
CA GLN A 259 -2.02 -24.67 14.07
C GLN A 259 -2.83 -25.69 14.88
N ARG A 260 -3.00 -26.91 14.36
CA ARG A 260 -3.65 -28.02 15.07
C ARG A 260 -2.84 -28.44 16.30
N ALA A 261 -1.53 -28.62 16.18
CA ALA A 261 -0.67 -29.01 17.30
C ALA A 261 -0.76 -27.99 18.45
N GLU A 262 -0.70 -26.70 18.13
CA GLU A 262 -0.83 -25.64 19.11
C GLU A 262 -2.25 -25.57 19.73
N LEU A 263 -3.30 -25.86 18.97
CA LEU A 263 -4.67 -25.92 19.49
C LEU A 263 -4.85 -27.09 20.46
N VAL A 264 -4.37 -28.28 20.11
CA VAL A 264 -4.40 -29.46 20.99
C VAL A 264 -3.68 -29.17 22.30
N SER A 265 -2.54 -28.47 22.24
CA SER A 265 -1.81 -28.05 23.44
C SER A 265 -2.63 -27.09 24.31
N ALA A 266 -3.30 -26.10 23.71
CA ALA A 266 -4.14 -25.13 24.41
C ALA A 266 -5.38 -25.77 25.06
N CYS A 267 -6.00 -26.75 24.40
CA CYS A 267 -7.17 -27.46 24.92
C CYS A 267 -6.85 -28.45 26.04
N ARG A 268 -5.58 -28.66 26.42
CA ARG A 268 -5.17 -29.64 27.44
C ARG A 268 -5.78 -29.39 28.82
N THR A 269 -6.13 -28.14 29.15
CA THR A 269 -6.70 -27.75 30.44
C THR A 269 -8.23 -27.85 30.46
N LEU A 270 -8.88 -28.08 29.31
CA LEU A 270 -10.33 -28.15 29.20
C LEU A 270 -10.86 -29.55 29.56
N GLN A 271 -12.17 -29.64 29.82
CA GLN A 271 -12.82 -30.93 29.92
C GLN A 271 -12.83 -31.66 28.57
N PRO A 272 -12.79 -33.01 28.54
CA PRO A 272 -12.73 -33.76 27.28
C PRO A 272 -13.82 -33.37 26.28
N HIS A 273 -15.07 -33.28 26.72
CA HIS A 273 -16.19 -32.87 25.86
C HIS A 273 -16.04 -31.45 25.29
N GLN A 274 -15.46 -30.52 26.06
CA GLN A 274 -15.20 -29.15 25.59
C GLN A 274 -14.09 -29.14 24.53
N SER A 275 -13.00 -29.86 24.80
CA SER A 275 -11.89 -29.98 23.85
C SER A 275 -12.33 -30.66 22.55
N GLU A 276 -13.20 -31.66 22.63
CA GLU A 276 -13.66 -32.46 21.49
C GLU A 276 -14.41 -31.59 20.49
N PHE A 277 -15.37 -30.77 20.94
CA PHE A 277 -16.14 -29.95 19.99
C PHE A 277 -15.29 -28.83 19.37
N ILE A 278 -14.36 -28.22 20.12
CA ILE A 278 -13.44 -27.20 19.57
C ILE A 278 -12.56 -27.83 18.48
N LEU A 279 -12.02 -29.02 18.73
CA LEU A 279 -11.19 -29.75 17.78
C LEU A 279 -11.99 -30.24 16.57
N LYS A 280 -13.27 -30.62 16.77
CA LYS A 280 -14.21 -30.98 15.70
C LYS A 280 -14.50 -29.81 14.77
N ASP A 281 -14.85 -28.64 15.31
CA ASP A 281 -15.09 -27.43 14.52
C ASP A 281 -13.81 -26.95 13.80
N PHE A 282 -12.64 -27.07 14.45
CA PHE A 282 -11.36 -26.79 13.79
C PHE A 282 -11.12 -27.73 12.59
N ALA A 283 -11.34 -29.04 12.77
CA ALA A 283 -11.19 -30.02 11.70
C ALA A 283 -12.18 -29.78 10.55
N ALA A 284 -13.42 -29.41 10.86
CA ALA A 284 -14.42 -29.02 9.87
C ALA A 284 -13.97 -27.77 9.09
N GLY A 285 -13.44 -26.76 9.78
CA GLY A 285 -12.86 -25.55 9.18
C GLY A 285 -11.69 -25.86 8.26
N GLN A 286 -10.75 -26.69 8.72
CA GLN A 286 -9.61 -27.15 7.91
C GLN A 286 -10.10 -27.85 6.64
N ALA A 287 -10.96 -28.87 6.77
CA ALA A 287 -11.46 -29.64 5.63
C ALA A 287 -12.19 -28.73 4.61
N ARG A 288 -13.01 -27.79 5.10
CA ARG A 288 -13.72 -26.82 4.26
C ARG A 288 -12.75 -25.92 3.49
N LEU A 289 -11.72 -25.39 4.16
CA LEU A 289 -10.71 -24.53 3.53
C LEU A 289 -9.87 -25.30 2.52
N GLU A 290 -9.34 -26.47 2.88
CA GLU A 290 -8.55 -27.33 1.99
C GLU A 290 -9.35 -27.70 0.73
N GLN A 291 -10.60 -28.15 0.90
CA GLN A 291 -11.49 -28.47 -0.23
C GLN A 291 -11.73 -27.26 -1.12
N TYR A 292 -12.01 -26.09 -0.54
CA TYR A 292 -12.27 -24.87 -1.31
C TYR A 292 -11.05 -24.43 -2.12
N LEU A 293 -9.87 -24.42 -1.48
CA LEU A 293 -8.60 -24.05 -2.12
C LEU A 293 -8.24 -25.04 -3.22
N LEU A 294 -8.36 -26.34 -2.96
CA LEU A 294 -8.12 -27.39 -3.94
C LEU A 294 -9.00 -27.18 -5.18
N VAL A 295 -10.31 -26.99 -5.00
CA VAL A 295 -11.24 -26.78 -6.12
C VAL A 295 -10.89 -25.50 -6.89
N LYS A 296 -10.70 -24.37 -6.19
CA LYS A 296 -10.51 -23.07 -6.84
C LYS A 296 -9.13 -22.85 -7.44
N LEU A 297 -8.11 -23.57 -6.99
CA LEU A 297 -6.72 -23.40 -7.43
C LEU A 297 -6.16 -24.63 -8.17
N SER A 298 -6.96 -25.69 -8.33
CA SER A 298 -6.62 -26.88 -9.12
C SER A 298 -6.17 -26.57 -10.56
N PHE A 299 -6.65 -25.46 -11.14
CA PHE A 299 -6.29 -25.08 -12.51
C PHE A 299 -4.78 -24.88 -12.70
N TRP A 300 -4.01 -24.56 -11.65
CA TRP A 300 -2.55 -24.48 -11.72
C TRP A 300 -1.88 -25.82 -12.07
N LYS A 301 -2.56 -26.93 -11.79
CA LYS A 301 -2.13 -28.28 -12.14
C LYS A 301 -2.57 -28.70 -13.54
N SER A 302 -3.17 -27.81 -14.33
CA SER A 302 -3.70 -28.11 -15.66
C SER A 302 -3.13 -27.17 -16.73
N LEU A 303 -3.14 -27.62 -17.98
CA LEU A 303 -2.75 -26.78 -19.12
C LEU A 303 -3.84 -25.74 -19.42
N PRO A 304 -3.48 -24.49 -19.76
CA PRO A 304 -2.12 -23.99 -20.01
C PRO A 304 -1.35 -23.51 -18.76
N HIS A 305 -2.00 -23.34 -17.60
CA HIS A 305 -1.38 -22.71 -16.42
C HIS A 305 -0.17 -23.45 -15.88
N LYS A 306 -0.15 -24.78 -15.99
CA LYS A 306 0.98 -25.62 -15.60
C LYS A 306 2.30 -25.19 -16.27
N LEU A 307 2.25 -24.59 -17.46
CA LEU A 307 3.42 -24.07 -18.17
C LEU A 307 4.17 -23.00 -17.36
N CYS A 308 3.49 -22.28 -16.45
CA CYS A 308 4.12 -21.23 -15.64
C CYS A 308 5.30 -21.74 -14.81
N VAL A 309 5.38 -23.05 -14.55
CA VAL A 309 6.49 -23.68 -13.84
C VAL A 309 7.84 -23.48 -14.53
N LEU A 310 7.88 -23.23 -15.85
CA LEU A 310 9.12 -22.88 -16.56
C LEU A 310 9.76 -21.60 -16.00
N GLY A 311 8.96 -20.69 -15.45
CA GLY A 311 9.42 -19.45 -14.80
C GLY A 311 9.99 -19.66 -13.39
N HIS A 312 10.04 -20.89 -12.88
CA HIS A 312 10.39 -21.16 -11.49
C HIS A 312 11.88 -20.92 -11.23
N HIS A 313 12.25 -20.24 -10.15
CA HIS A 313 13.65 -19.85 -9.90
C HIS A 313 14.61 -21.05 -9.80
N ASN A 314 14.17 -22.18 -9.20
CA ASN A 314 14.89 -23.45 -9.24
C ASN A 314 14.66 -24.17 -10.58
N GLU A 315 15.74 -24.40 -11.32
CA GLU A 315 15.70 -25.02 -12.64
C GLU A 315 15.25 -26.47 -12.64
N GLN A 316 15.61 -27.26 -11.62
CA GLN A 316 15.17 -28.65 -11.52
C GLN A 316 13.64 -28.74 -11.40
N VAL A 317 13.07 -27.91 -10.52
CA VAL A 317 11.60 -27.79 -10.36
C VAL A 317 10.94 -27.36 -11.68
N ALA A 318 11.57 -26.47 -12.43
CA ALA A 318 11.09 -26.06 -13.75
C ALA A 318 11.11 -27.24 -14.75
N ARG A 319 12.17 -28.06 -14.78
CA ARG A 319 12.26 -29.25 -15.63
C ARG A 319 11.20 -30.29 -15.26
N ASP A 320 11.10 -30.64 -13.97
CA ASP A 320 10.14 -31.64 -13.48
C ASP A 320 8.70 -31.24 -13.79
N GLY A 321 8.32 -30.00 -13.45
CA GLY A 321 6.97 -29.51 -13.71
C GLY A 321 6.65 -29.33 -15.20
N LEU A 322 7.64 -28.97 -16.02
CA LEU A 322 7.45 -28.87 -17.47
C LEU A 322 7.36 -30.25 -18.12
N GLN A 323 8.06 -31.25 -17.59
CA GLN A 323 7.92 -32.65 -18.01
C GLN A 323 6.51 -33.15 -17.72
N GLU A 324 5.96 -32.85 -16.53
CA GLU A 324 4.55 -33.14 -16.22
C GLU A 324 3.62 -32.45 -17.23
N ALA A 325 3.84 -31.17 -17.53
CA ALA A 325 3.05 -30.43 -18.52
C ALA A 325 3.10 -31.07 -19.91
N LYS A 326 4.29 -31.52 -20.35
CA LYS A 326 4.47 -32.23 -21.63
C LYS A 326 3.74 -33.57 -21.63
N ASN A 327 3.80 -34.32 -20.52
CA ASN A 327 3.06 -35.57 -20.39
C ASN A 327 1.54 -35.36 -20.49
N MET A 328 1.00 -34.31 -19.85
CA MET A 328 -0.43 -33.95 -19.96
C MET A 328 -0.82 -33.61 -21.39
N PHE A 329 0.08 -32.92 -22.10
CA PHE A 329 -0.12 -32.56 -23.50
C PHE A 329 -0.13 -33.80 -24.41
N GLU A 330 0.86 -34.69 -24.28
CA GLU A 330 0.96 -35.90 -25.11
C GLU A 330 -0.24 -36.85 -24.90
N GLN A 331 -0.75 -36.97 -23.67
CA GLN A 331 -1.97 -37.74 -23.36
C GLN A 331 -3.20 -37.25 -24.14
N HIS A 332 -3.21 -35.98 -24.54
CA HIS A 332 -4.33 -35.34 -25.23
C HIS A 332 -3.86 -34.65 -26.51
N ARG A 333 -2.79 -35.15 -27.15
CA ARG A 333 -2.07 -34.44 -28.23
C ARG A 333 -2.99 -33.96 -29.36
N ASP A 334 -3.94 -34.81 -29.75
CA ASP A 334 -4.88 -34.57 -30.85
C ASP A 334 -6.13 -33.79 -30.43
N SER A 335 -6.19 -33.32 -29.18
CA SER A 335 -7.32 -32.53 -28.68
C SER A 335 -7.42 -31.18 -29.42
N PRO A 336 -8.57 -30.84 -30.02
CA PRO A 336 -8.78 -29.54 -30.65
C PRO A 336 -8.97 -28.40 -29.63
N ASN A 337 -9.00 -28.75 -28.34
CA ASN A 337 -9.26 -27.83 -27.24
C ASN A 337 -7.99 -27.33 -26.55
N HIS A 338 -6.81 -27.59 -27.10
CA HIS A 338 -5.58 -27.01 -26.58
C HIS A 338 -5.61 -25.50 -26.65
N HIS A 339 -5.16 -24.86 -25.57
CA HIS A 339 -4.91 -23.44 -25.55
C HIS A 339 -3.73 -23.12 -26.49
N ALA A 340 -3.77 -22.00 -27.23
CA ALA A 340 -2.71 -21.66 -28.17
C ALA A 340 -1.33 -21.49 -27.50
N LEU A 341 -1.29 -21.07 -26.23
CA LEU A 341 -0.06 -21.09 -25.41
C LEU A 341 0.52 -22.52 -25.27
N THR A 342 -0.31 -23.53 -25.02
CA THR A 342 0.16 -24.93 -24.97
C THR A 342 0.77 -25.37 -26.29
N LEU A 343 0.09 -25.06 -27.40
CA LEU A 343 0.59 -25.40 -28.74
C LEU A 343 1.89 -24.65 -29.05
N HIS A 344 2.02 -23.38 -28.64
CA HIS A 344 3.24 -22.60 -28.80
C HIS A 344 4.46 -23.29 -28.16
N PHE A 345 4.27 -23.90 -26.99
CA PHE A 345 5.30 -24.61 -26.25
C PHE A 345 5.62 -26.00 -26.84
N PHE A 346 4.62 -26.81 -27.19
CA PHE A 346 4.84 -28.22 -27.50
C PHE A 346 4.72 -28.61 -28.99
N GLN A 347 4.07 -27.79 -29.82
CA GLN A 347 4.00 -27.98 -31.28
C GLN A 347 4.58 -26.81 -32.08
N GLY A 348 4.85 -25.69 -31.41
CA GLY A 348 5.32 -24.45 -32.01
C GLY A 348 6.86 -24.31 -31.98
N PRO A 349 7.36 -23.07 -32.08
CA PRO A 349 8.79 -22.80 -32.21
C PRO A 349 9.59 -23.15 -30.95
N LEU A 350 8.92 -23.30 -29.80
CA LEU A 350 9.58 -23.67 -28.54
C LEU A 350 9.72 -25.17 -28.34
N SER A 351 9.13 -26.02 -29.19
CA SER A 351 9.14 -27.48 -28.99
C SER A 351 10.55 -28.06 -28.85
N LEU A 352 11.46 -27.73 -29.79
CA LEU A 352 12.85 -28.17 -29.74
C LEU A 352 13.65 -27.58 -28.56
N PRO A 353 13.59 -26.27 -28.26
CA PRO A 353 14.18 -25.71 -27.04
C PRO A 353 13.67 -26.36 -25.75
N VAL A 354 12.35 -26.62 -25.66
CA VAL A 354 11.73 -27.28 -24.51
C VAL A 354 12.27 -28.70 -24.37
N ASP A 355 12.36 -29.47 -25.46
CA ASP A 355 12.88 -30.84 -25.42
C ASP A 355 14.35 -30.88 -25.00
N SER A 356 15.15 -29.93 -25.49
CA SER A 356 16.56 -29.77 -25.12
C SER A 356 16.70 -29.40 -23.63
N PHE A 357 15.79 -28.55 -23.12
CA PHE A 357 15.68 -28.20 -21.71
C PHE A 357 15.08 -29.31 -20.84
N LEU A 358 14.27 -30.22 -21.36
CA LEU A 358 13.84 -31.39 -20.57
C LEU A 358 14.95 -32.44 -20.49
N ALA A 359 15.74 -32.58 -21.55
CA ALA A 359 16.82 -33.56 -21.66
C ALA A 359 18.08 -33.23 -20.84
N GLY A 360 18.17 -32.09 -20.14
CA GLY A 360 19.40 -31.69 -19.46
C GLY A 360 20.46 -31.06 -20.37
N SER A 361 20.24 -31.05 -21.69
CA SER A 361 21.26 -30.66 -22.67
C SER A 361 21.52 -29.16 -22.77
N THR A 362 20.52 -28.36 -22.39
CA THR A 362 20.60 -26.89 -22.30
C THR A 362 19.95 -26.43 -21.01
N GLY A 363 20.48 -25.35 -20.42
CA GLY A 363 19.84 -24.54 -19.39
C GLY A 363 18.86 -23.54 -19.99
N ARG A 364 18.11 -22.83 -19.14
CA ARG A 364 17.15 -21.81 -19.63
C ARG A 364 17.83 -20.64 -20.32
N ASP A 365 19.02 -20.27 -19.84
CA ASP A 365 19.77 -19.11 -20.32
C ASP A 365 20.47 -19.38 -21.66
N ASP A 366 20.64 -20.65 -22.05
CA ASP A 366 21.31 -21.05 -23.30
C ASP A 366 20.45 -20.79 -24.54
N CYS A 367 19.13 -20.63 -24.38
CA CYS A 367 18.21 -20.33 -25.46
C CYS A 367 17.46 -19.02 -25.17
N THR A 368 17.78 -17.97 -25.93
CA THR A 368 17.18 -16.62 -25.76
C THR A 368 15.66 -16.63 -25.83
N GLN A 369 15.08 -17.47 -26.69
CA GLN A 369 13.64 -17.58 -26.83
C GLN A 369 13.01 -18.24 -25.60
N LEU A 370 13.60 -19.32 -25.10
CA LEU A 370 13.13 -20.01 -23.89
C LEU A 370 13.27 -19.12 -22.65
N LEU A 371 14.38 -18.39 -22.52
CA LEU A 371 14.60 -17.41 -21.44
C LEU A 371 13.53 -16.32 -21.46
N ARG A 372 13.21 -15.77 -22.63
CA ARG A 372 12.18 -14.73 -22.77
C ARG A 372 10.81 -15.21 -22.30
N GLU A 373 10.42 -16.41 -22.70
CA GLU A 373 9.11 -16.99 -22.37
C GLU A 373 9.06 -17.44 -20.90
N SER A 374 10.16 -18.00 -20.38
CA SER A 374 10.35 -18.26 -18.95
C SER A 374 10.18 -16.98 -18.12
N ALA A 375 10.81 -15.88 -18.54
CA ALA A 375 10.66 -14.58 -17.89
C ALA A 375 9.22 -14.06 -17.96
N ALA A 376 8.53 -14.19 -19.09
CA ALA A 376 7.13 -13.78 -19.21
C ALA A 376 6.23 -14.55 -18.21
N LEU A 377 6.44 -15.85 -18.09
CA LEU A 377 5.72 -16.72 -17.15
C LEU A 377 6.05 -16.44 -15.69
N ALA A 378 7.32 -16.15 -15.37
CA ALA A 378 7.74 -15.72 -14.03
C ALA A 378 7.08 -14.40 -13.61
N PHE A 379 6.71 -13.56 -14.58
CA PHE A 379 6.09 -12.26 -14.35
C PHE A 379 4.56 -12.31 -14.30
N VAL A 380 3.93 -13.48 -14.28
CA VAL A 380 2.47 -13.61 -14.13
C VAL A 380 2.04 -13.25 -12.69
N SER A 381 1.16 -12.25 -12.54
CA SER A 381 0.62 -11.87 -11.23
C SER A 381 -0.48 -12.84 -10.79
N CYS A 382 -0.38 -13.29 -9.55
CA CYS A 382 -1.42 -14.06 -8.87
C CYS A 382 -2.35 -13.17 -8.04
N VAL A 383 -1.97 -11.91 -7.82
CA VAL A 383 -2.67 -10.97 -6.95
C VAL A 383 -3.24 -9.80 -7.73
N GLU A 384 -4.47 -9.44 -7.38
CA GLU A 384 -5.31 -8.44 -8.03
C GLU A 384 -5.27 -7.07 -7.33
N ARG A 385 -4.41 -6.83 -6.34
CA ARG A 385 -4.44 -5.56 -5.57
C ARG A 385 -4.14 -4.30 -6.36
N SER A 386 -3.35 -4.37 -7.43
CA SER A 386 -3.17 -3.23 -8.34
C SER A 386 -4.50 -2.87 -9.01
N ILE A 387 -5.27 -3.90 -9.35
CA ILE A 387 -6.57 -3.82 -9.95
C ILE A 387 -7.62 -3.35 -8.91
N GLU A 388 -7.67 -3.93 -7.71
CA GLU A 388 -8.57 -3.54 -6.63
C GLU A 388 -8.33 -2.09 -6.17
N GLY A 389 -7.07 -1.68 -6.07
CA GLY A 389 -6.72 -0.30 -5.73
C GLY A 389 -7.26 0.68 -6.77
N ARG A 390 -7.16 0.33 -8.06
CA ARG A 390 -7.80 1.09 -9.14
C ARG A 390 -9.30 1.02 -9.07
N HIS A 391 -9.89 -0.08 -8.63
CA HIS A 391 -11.32 -0.22 -8.42
C HIS A 391 -11.85 0.66 -7.30
N ALA A 392 -11.14 0.77 -6.18
CA ALA A 392 -11.50 1.68 -5.10
C ALA A 392 -11.44 3.13 -5.59
N LEU A 393 -10.36 3.50 -6.28
CA LEU A 393 -10.20 4.81 -6.91
C LEU A 393 -11.28 5.09 -7.95
N MET A 394 -11.62 4.09 -8.75
CA MET A 394 -12.63 4.15 -9.79
C MET A 394 -14.02 4.22 -9.19
N LYS A 395 -14.36 3.47 -8.14
CA LYS A 395 -15.66 3.57 -7.44
C LYS A 395 -15.86 4.97 -6.87
N ALA A 396 -14.80 5.56 -6.29
CA ALA A 396 -14.81 6.95 -5.87
C ALA A 396 -15.07 7.91 -7.05
N LYS A 397 -14.52 7.61 -8.23
CA LYS A 397 -14.69 8.45 -9.43
C LYS A 397 -15.93 8.20 -10.26
N THR A 398 -16.45 6.99 -10.35
CA THR A 398 -17.70 6.67 -11.08
C THR A 398 -18.90 7.14 -10.28
N ALA A 399 -18.78 7.23 -8.94
CA ALA A 399 -19.70 8.02 -8.12
C ALA A 399 -19.79 9.48 -8.62
N VAL A 400 -18.68 10.05 -9.09
CA VAL A 400 -18.62 11.39 -9.70
C VAL A 400 -18.99 11.37 -11.19
N MET A 401 -18.60 10.32 -11.92
CA MET A 401 -18.80 10.10 -13.35
C MET A 401 -19.86 9.01 -13.56
N LYS A 402 -21.14 9.37 -13.37
CA LYS A 402 -22.33 8.48 -13.34
C LYS A 402 -22.53 7.54 -14.57
N ARG A 403 -21.64 7.53 -15.57
CA ARG A 403 -21.84 6.85 -16.86
C ARG A 403 -20.68 5.96 -17.34
N ILE A 404 -19.56 5.85 -16.60
CA ILE A 404 -18.43 5.01 -17.04
C ILE A 404 -18.42 3.72 -16.23
N SER A 405 -18.56 2.58 -16.91
CA SER A 405 -18.43 1.26 -16.25
C SER A 405 -16.95 0.93 -16.03
N PRO A 406 -16.64 0.09 -15.02
CA PRO A 406 -15.27 -0.35 -14.75
C PRO A 406 -14.55 -0.94 -15.96
N ALA A 407 -15.29 -1.72 -16.73
CA ALA A 407 -14.78 -2.39 -17.89
C ALA A 407 -14.50 -1.43 -19.06
N THR A 408 -15.32 -0.37 -19.22
CA THR A 408 -15.07 0.70 -20.20
C THR A 408 -13.80 1.48 -19.86
N PHE A 409 -13.57 1.73 -18.57
CA PHE A 409 -12.39 2.43 -18.10
C PHE A 409 -11.11 1.61 -18.30
N SER A 410 -11.15 0.30 -18.00
CA SER A 410 -10.06 -0.64 -18.29
C SER A 410 -9.71 -0.66 -19.79
N LEU A 411 -10.72 -0.76 -20.66
CA LEU A 411 -10.54 -0.66 -22.12
C LEU A 411 -9.90 0.66 -22.55
N ALA A 412 -10.30 1.79 -21.95
CA ALA A 412 -9.71 3.09 -22.26
C ALA A 412 -8.22 3.15 -21.89
N ILE A 413 -7.81 2.56 -20.77
CA ILE A 413 -6.40 2.46 -20.38
C ILE A 413 -5.62 1.62 -21.40
N ARG A 414 -6.20 0.54 -21.92
CA ARG A 414 -5.57 -0.36 -22.92
C ARG A 414 -5.61 0.15 -24.35
N SER A 415 -6.30 1.27 -24.60
CA SER A 415 -6.48 1.80 -25.95
C SER A 415 -5.14 2.03 -26.67
N HIS A 416 -4.07 2.37 -25.94
CA HIS A 416 -2.73 2.56 -26.52
C HIS A 416 -2.06 1.25 -26.97
N GLU A 417 -2.18 0.14 -26.23
CA GLU A 417 -1.64 -1.16 -26.65
C GLU A 417 -2.46 -1.74 -27.80
N PHE A 418 -3.78 -1.61 -27.69
CA PHE A 418 -4.71 -1.90 -28.78
C PHE A 418 -4.31 -1.12 -30.04
N HIS A 419 -4.07 0.18 -29.90
CA HIS A 419 -3.61 1.05 -30.99
C HIS A 419 -2.24 0.61 -31.51
N ARG A 420 -1.26 0.26 -30.66
CA ARG A 420 0.08 -0.19 -31.08
C ARG A 420 0.03 -1.47 -31.91
N ARG A 421 -0.73 -2.48 -31.47
CA ARG A 421 -0.85 -3.76 -32.18
C ARG A 421 -1.66 -3.61 -33.47
N CYS A 422 -2.71 -2.81 -33.46
CA CYS A 422 -3.48 -2.56 -34.67
C CYS A 422 -2.77 -1.61 -35.65
N LEU A 423 -1.91 -0.69 -35.21
CA LEU A 423 -1.13 0.17 -36.12
C LEU A 423 0.01 -0.56 -36.83
N ALA A 424 0.50 -1.66 -36.27
CA ALA A 424 1.47 -2.53 -36.96
C ALA A 424 0.86 -3.11 -38.26
N ASP A 425 -0.46 -3.20 -38.35
CA ASP A 425 -1.20 -3.63 -39.55
C ASP A 425 -2.36 -2.68 -39.87
N LYS A 426 -2.12 -1.75 -40.80
CA LYS A 426 -3.11 -0.76 -41.27
C LYS A 426 -4.41 -1.40 -41.77
N GLN A 427 -4.36 -2.63 -42.29
CA GLN A 427 -5.54 -3.33 -42.79
C GLN A 427 -6.37 -3.87 -41.61
N LEU A 428 -5.71 -4.47 -40.61
CA LEU A 428 -6.35 -4.89 -39.37
C LEU A 428 -7.02 -3.73 -38.64
N PHE A 429 -6.35 -2.57 -38.56
CA PHE A 429 -6.92 -1.36 -37.96
C PHE A 429 -8.20 -0.90 -38.67
N ARG A 430 -8.18 -0.83 -40.01
CA ARG A 430 -9.36 -0.43 -40.81
C ARG A 430 -10.52 -1.39 -40.64
N VAL A 431 -10.25 -2.70 -40.61
CA VAL A 431 -11.30 -3.70 -40.37
C VAL A 431 -11.88 -3.53 -38.98
N TRP A 432 -11.03 -3.37 -37.96
CA TRP A 432 -11.48 -3.20 -36.58
C TRP A 432 -12.26 -1.90 -36.38
N GLU A 433 -11.77 -0.79 -36.94
CA GLU A 433 -12.47 0.51 -36.98
C GLU A 433 -13.85 0.34 -37.62
N SER A 434 -13.95 -0.36 -38.76
CA SER A 434 -15.23 -0.63 -39.41
C SER A 434 -16.19 -1.44 -38.53
N GLN A 435 -15.68 -2.39 -37.74
CA GLN A 435 -16.47 -3.21 -36.82
C GLN A 435 -16.91 -2.42 -35.58
N VAL A 436 -16.05 -1.54 -35.05
CA VAL A 436 -16.40 -0.62 -33.96
C VAL A 436 -17.42 0.43 -34.40
N LEU A 437 -17.30 0.92 -35.63
CA LEU A 437 -18.32 1.78 -36.22
C LEU A 437 -19.66 1.04 -36.38
N ARG A 438 -19.65 -0.25 -36.77
CA ARG A 438 -20.87 -1.09 -36.77
C ARG A 438 -21.44 -1.29 -35.35
N LEU A 439 -20.59 -1.48 -34.35
CA LEU A 439 -20.98 -1.59 -32.93
C LEU A 439 -21.65 -0.32 -32.40
N LYS A 440 -21.20 0.86 -32.84
CA LYS A 440 -21.88 2.15 -32.54
C LYS A 440 -23.30 2.21 -33.10
N VAL A 441 -23.53 1.61 -34.27
CA VAL A 441 -24.84 1.61 -34.94
C VAL A 441 -25.75 0.49 -34.42
N ARG A 442 -25.19 -0.68 -34.07
CA ARG A 442 -25.95 -1.87 -33.62
C ARG A 442 -25.28 -2.55 -32.41
N PRO A 443 -25.31 -1.92 -31.22
CA PRO A 443 -24.61 -2.42 -30.04
C PRO A 443 -25.06 -3.82 -29.56
N ARG A 444 -26.30 -4.22 -29.89
CA ARG A 444 -26.84 -5.55 -29.54
C ARG A 444 -26.30 -6.70 -30.39
N GLN A 445 -25.70 -6.43 -31.55
CA GLN A 445 -25.21 -7.48 -32.47
C GLN A 445 -23.70 -7.69 -32.40
N GLY A 446 -22.93 -6.74 -31.88
CA GLY A 446 -21.46 -6.84 -31.95
C GLY A 446 -20.74 -7.35 -30.71
N ALA A 447 -21.41 -7.58 -29.56
CA ALA A 447 -20.73 -8.15 -28.39
C ALA A 447 -20.16 -9.57 -28.64
N PRO A 448 -20.87 -10.49 -29.31
CA PRO A 448 -20.28 -11.77 -29.75
C PRO A 448 -19.11 -11.58 -30.72
N HIS A 449 -19.15 -10.57 -31.59
CA HIS A 449 -18.05 -10.27 -32.51
C HIS A 449 -16.80 -9.77 -31.78
N VAL A 450 -16.92 -8.88 -30.78
CA VAL A 450 -15.78 -8.42 -29.96
C VAL A 450 -15.12 -9.59 -29.24
N LEU A 451 -15.92 -10.48 -28.66
CA LEU A 451 -15.43 -11.68 -27.98
C LEU A 451 -14.74 -12.65 -28.93
N MET A 452 -15.30 -12.85 -30.12
CA MET A 452 -14.72 -13.70 -31.16
C MET A 452 -13.37 -13.18 -31.62
N HIS A 453 -13.25 -11.87 -31.83
CA HIS A 453 -12.01 -11.26 -32.31
C HIS A 453 -10.93 -11.12 -31.23
N LEU A 454 -11.29 -11.20 -29.95
CA LEU A 454 -10.34 -11.23 -28.84
C LEU A 454 -9.98 -12.66 -28.39
N ASP A 455 -10.48 -13.69 -29.09
CA ASP A 455 -10.40 -15.11 -28.72
C ASP A 455 -11.05 -15.49 -27.38
N PHE A 456 -11.95 -14.65 -26.89
CA PHE A 456 -12.68 -14.91 -25.66
C PHE A 456 -13.96 -15.71 -25.89
N MET A 457 -14.28 -16.16 -27.12
CA MET A 457 -15.44 -17.02 -27.36
C MET A 457 -15.31 -18.38 -26.70
N ARG A 458 -14.08 -18.89 -26.56
CA ARG A 458 -13.77 -20.14 -25.85
C ARG A 458 -13.56 -19.92 -24.34
N HIS A 459 -13.66 -18.68 -23.86
CA HIS A 459 -13.47 -18.39 -22.45
C HIS A 459 -14.61 -19.05 -21.63
N PRO A 460 -14.32 -19.74 -20.51
CA PRO A 460 -15.32 -20.49 -19.75
C PRO A 460 -16.55 -19.66 -19.34
N GLU A 461 -16.34 -18.42 -18.91
CA GLU A 461 -17.45 -17.50 -18.56
C GLU A 461 -18.31 -17.13 -19.78
N ILE A 462 -17.73 -17.04 -20.98
CA ILE A 462 -18.48 -16.77 -22.20
C ILE A 462 -19.23 -18.02 -22.65
N LEU A 463 -18.61 -19.19 -22.60
CA LEU A 463 -19.28 -20.48 -22.85
C LEU A 463 -20.46 -20.69 -21.89
N ARG A 464 -20.28 -20.40 -20.60
CA ARG A 464 -21.35 -20.43 -19.59
C ARG A 464 -22.50 -19.49 -19.94
N LEU A 465 -22.21 -18.28 -20.40
CA LEU A 465 -23.21 -17.31 -20.82
C LEU A 465 -23.89 -17.68 -22.14
N GLN A 466 -23.18 -18.32 -23.08
CA GLN A 466 -23.75 -18.83 -24.33
C GLN A 466 -24.75 -19.94 -24.09
N ASN A 467 -24.46 -20.82 -23.12
CA ASN A 467 -25.30 -21.96 -22.76
C ASN A 467 -26.43 -21.56 -21.80
N GLY A 468 -26.43 -20.33 -21.27
CA GLY A 468 -27.50 -19.81 -20.43
C GLY A 468 -28.64 -19.16 -21.23
N PRO A 469 -29.80 -18.91 -20.61
CA PRO A 469 -30.93 -18.24 -21.28
C PRO A 469 -30.65 -16.77 -21.65
N ASN A 470 -29.56 -16.20 -21.14
CA ASN A 470 -29.22 -14.79 -21.28
C ASN A 470 -28.22 -14.57 -22.41
N ARG A 471 -28.61 -13.77 -23.42
CA ARG A 471 -27.67 -13.33 -24.47
C ARG A 471 -26.50 -12.54 -23.89
N ILE A 472 -25.30 -12.81 -24.40
CA ILE A 472 -24.06 -12.11 -24.01
C ILE A 472 -24.17 -10.61 -24.27
N LYS A 473 -23.93 -9.79 -23.25
CA LYS A 473 -23.93 -8.32 -23.35
C LYS A 473 -22.50 -7.81 -23.41
N LEU A 474 -22.31 -6.59 -23.94
CA LEU A 474 -21.00 -5.94 -24.01
C LEU A 474 -20.31 -5.81 -22.64
N ARG A 475 -21.09 -5.67 -21.55
CA ARG A 475 -20.57 -5.64 -20.18
C ARG A 475 -19.89 -6.95 -19.79
N ASP A 476 -20.39 -8.09 -20.27
CA ASP A 476 -19.90 -9.42 -19.93
C ASP A 476 -18.56 -9.66 -20.67
N ALA A 477 -18.49 -9.22 -21.93
CA ALA A 477 -17.24 -9.20 -22.70
C ALA A 477 -16.19 -8.29 -22.07
N ALA A 478 -16.59 -7.10 -21.65
CA ALA A 478 -15.70 -6.16 -21.01
C ALA A 478 -15.21 -6.67 -19.63
N ASN A 479 -16.01 -7.45 -18.90
CA ASN A 479 -15.59 -8.14 -17.67
C ASN A 479 -14.52 -9.20 -17.93
N VAL A 480 -14.65 -10.00 -19.00
CA VAL A 480 -13.63 -10.99 -19.38
C VAL A 480 -12.32 -10.31 -19.76
N ILE A 481 -12.39 -9.31 -20.65
CA ILE A 481 -11.23 -8.48 -21.04
C ILE A 481 -10.55 -7.91 -19.80
N TYR A 482 -11.34 -7.35 -18.88
CA TYR A 482 -10.86 -6.76 -17.65
C TYR A 482 -9.99 -7.73 -16.80
N HIS A 483 -10.28 -9.03 -16.79
CA HIS A 483 -9.52 -10.03 -16.02
C HIS A 483 -8.25 -10.58 -16.70
N CYS A 484 -8.00 -10.26 -17.97
CA CYS A 484 -6.86 -10.79 -18.75
C CYS A 484 -5.67 -9.80 -18.90
N ASP A 485 -5.54 -8.80 -18.01
CA ASP A 485 -4.57 -7.71 -18.12
C ASP A 485 -3.26 -7.95 -17.38
N LEU A 486 -2.17 -8.29 -18.08
CA LEU A 486 -0.85 -8.36 -17.44
C LEU A 486 -0.15 -6.98 -17.42
N LEU A 487 -0.25 -6.14 -18.45
CA LEU A 487 0.57 -4.91 -18.52
C LEU A 487 0.03 -3.75 -17.70
N THR A 488 -1.30 -3.54 -17.64
CA THR A 488 -1.84 -2.53 -16.74
C THR A 488 -1.86 -3.00 -15.28
N GLN A 489 -1.70 -4.29 -14.96
CA GLN A 489 -1.39 -4.70 -13.58
C GLN A 489 -0.12 -4.01 -13.04
N TYR A 490 0.76 -3.52 -13.91
CA TYR A 490 2.12 -3.06 -13.57
C TYR A 490 2.38 -1.57 -13.71
N ASP A 491 1.40 -0.78 -14.16
CA ASP A 491 1.61 0.68 -14.22
C ASP A 491 1.65 1.27 -12.80
N ARG A 492 2.78 1.90 -12.44
CA ARG A 492 3.11 2.33 -11.07
C ARG A 492 1.93 3.10 -10.49
N ARG A 493 1.47 2.68 -9.30
CA ARG A 493 0.41 3.36 -8.54
C ARG A 493 0.62 4.88 -8.49
N SER A 494 1.85 5.37 -8.46
CA SER A 494 2.17 6.82 -8.43
C SER A 494 1.92 7.54 -9.75
N ALA A 495 2.18 6.93 -10.92
CA ALA A 495 1.96 7.56 -12.23
C ALA A 495 0.48 7.53 -12.60
N ALA A 496 -0.20 6.40 -12.38
CA ALA A 496 -1.65 6.31 -12.50
C ALA A 496 -2.33 7.21 -11.45
N ALA A 497 -1.88 7.25 -10.20
CA ALA A 497 -2.42 8.19 -9.22
C ALA A 497 -2.12 9.65 -9.56
N LYS A 498 -0.98 10.00 -10.17
CA LYS A 498 -0.67 11.37 -10.67
C LYS A 498 -1.53 11.76 -11.88
N ALA A 499 -1.69 10.84 -12.84
CA ALA A 499 -2.53 11.06 -14.02
C ALA A 499 -4.03 11.06 -13.66
N LEU A 500 -4.41 10.30 -12.64
CA LEU A 500 -5.79 10.19 -12.12
C LEU A 500 -6.06 11.20 -11.00
N SER A 501 -5.07 11.79 -10.35
CA SER A 501 -5.21 13.01 -9.55
C SER A 501 -5.32 14.19 -10.52
N ARG A 502 -6.33 14.19 -11.38
CA ARG A 502 -6.78 15.45 -11.95
C ARG A 502 -7.37 16.26 -10.79
N PRO A 503 -7.08 17.57 -10.74
CA PRO A 503 -7.29 18.38 -9.56
C PRO A 503 -8.78 18.40 -9.28
N ASP A 504 -9.17 18.15 -8.04
CA ASP A 504 -10.41 18.73 -7.55
C ASP A 504 -10.22 20.25 -7.64
N PHE A 505 -10.59 20.83 -8.78
CA PHE A 505 -10.60 22.28 -9.04
C PHE A 505 -11.65 23.01 -8.19
N ARG A 506 -12.19 22.36 -7.16
CA ARG A 506 -13.00 23.02 -6.15
C ARG A 506 -12.08 23.27 -4.98
N ASP A 507 -11.77 24.55 -4.78
CA ASP A 507 -11.35 25.04 -3.47
C ASP A 507 -12.25 24.35 -2.43
N ASP A 508 -11.67 23.57 -1.52
CA ASP A 508 -12.41 23.04 -0.38
C ASP A 508 -13.10 24.25 0.29
N PRO A 509 -14.45 24.31 0.28
CA PRO A 509 -15.17 25.50 0.68
C PRO A 509 -14.88 25.88 2.13
N ASP A 510 -14.58 24.90 2.99
CA ASP A 510 -14.29 25.12 4.41
C ASP A 510 -12.87 25.65 4.59
N ALA A 511 -11.90 25.05 3.88
CA ALA A 511 -10.54 25.56 3.85
C ALA A 511 -10.50 27.00 3.28
N ALA A 512 -11.19 27.24 2.16
CA ALA A 512 -11.30 28.56 1.55
C ALA A 512 -12.03 29.58 2.45
N ALA A 513 -13.01 29.16 3.26
CA ALA A 513 -13.69 30.02 4.22
C ALA A 513 -12.77 30.43 5.38
N LYS A 514 -12.02 29.49 5.96
CA LYS A 514 -11.03 29.77 7.01
C LYS A 514 -9.94 30.73 6.52
N LEU A 515 -9.46 30.51 5.29
CA LEU A 515 -8.48 31.38 4.64
C LEU A 515 -9.02 32.80 4.42
N ARG A 516 -10.26 32.94 3.96
CA ARG A 516 -10.91 34.24 3.82
C ARG A 516 -11.02 34.96 5.16
N GLN A 517 -11.34 34.26 6.24
CA GLN A 517 -11.40 34.84 7.58
C GLN A 517 -10.02 35.31 8.07
N LEU A 518 -8.97 34.52 7.87
CA LEU A 518 -7.60 34.88 8.26
C LEU A 518 -7.13 36.16 7.58
N VAL A 519 -7.34 36.28 6.26
CA VAL A 519 -6.93 37.46 5.49
C VAL A 519 -7.85 38.65 5.77
N ALA A 520 -9.16 38.45 5.82
CA ALA A 520 -10.11 39.55 6.05
C ALA A 520 -9.98 40.17 7.46
N GLY A 521 -9.52 39.40 8.45
CA GLY A 521 -9.32 39.88 9.82
C GLY A 521 -8.09 40.77 10.03
N GLN A 522 -7.21 40.91 9.04
CA GLN A 522 -6.01 41.76 9.17
C GLN A 522 -6.36 43.25 8.97
N PRO A 523 -5.82 44.16 9.81
CA PRO A 523 -6.23 45.56 9.78
C PRO A 523 -5.64 46.35 8.61
N THR A 524 -4.38 46.09 8.22
CA THR A 524 -3.71 46.83 7.14
C THR A 524 -3.63 46.03 5.84
N ALA A 525 -3.48 46.73 4.69
CA ALA A 525 -3.29 46.08 3.39
C ALA A 525 -2.01 45.22 3.35
N LEU A 526 -0.93 45.67 4.02
CA LEU A 526 0.32 44.92 4.12
C LEU A 526 0.16 43.64 4.93
N GLU A 527 -0.57 43.66 6.05
CA GLU A 527 -0.84 42.44 6.83
C GLU A 527 -1.78 41.48 6.09
N LYS A 528 -2.78 42.01 5.36
CA LYS A 528 -3.62 41.19 4.45
C LYS A 528 -2.76 40.49 3.39
N GLN A 529 -1.79 41.21 2.83
CA GLN A 529 -0.83 40.69 1.86
C GLN A 529 0.06 39.60 2.47
N ARG A 530 0.67 39.85 3.64
CA ARG A 530 1.46 38.86 4.40
C ARG A 530 0.65 37.59 4.68
N ALA A 531 -0.58 37.75 5.18
CA ALA A 531 -1.47 36.63 5.47
C ALA A 531 -1.84 35.84 4.20
N MET A 532 -2.11 36.52 3.09
CA MET A 532 -2.39 35.87 1.80
C MET A 532 -1.18 35.10 1.29
N LEU A 533 0.02 35.69 1.31
CA LEU A 533 1.27 35.04 0.87
C LEU A 533 1.55 33.78 1.67
N ARG A 534 1.47 33.86 3.01
CA ARG A 534 1.64 32.71 3.91
C ARG A 534 0.71 31.54 3.52
N VAL A 535 -0.55 31.86 3.21
CA VAL A 535 -1.56 30.88 2.80
C VAL A 535 -1.25 30.25 1.45
N LEU A 536 -0.87 31.06 0.47
CA LEU A 536 -0.53 30.58 -0.88
C LEU A 536 0.74 29.72 -0.85
N MET A 537 1.72 30.07 -0.01
CA MET A 537 2.92 29.27 0.23
C MET A 537 2.58 27.93 0.89
N LEU A 538 1.72 27.91 1.91
CA LEU A 538 1.25 26.66 2.55
C LEU A 538 0.59 25.73 1.55
N GLU A 539 -0.36 26.25 0.76
CA GLU A 539 -1.03 25.47 -0.27
C GLU A 539 -0.05 24.94 -1.31
N HIS A 540 0.85 25.79 -1.79
CA HIS A 540 1.84 25.42 -2.79
C HIS A 540 2.81 24.37 -2.25
N PHE A 541 3.31 24.54 -1.03
CA PHE A 541 4.18 23.57 -0.35
C PHE A 541 3.46 22.23 -0.16
N SER A 542 2.22 22.24 0.31
CA SER A 542 1.42 21.02 0.48
C SER A 542 1.17 20.26 -0.82
N LYS A 543 1.07 20.95 -1.96
CA LYS A 543 0.82 20.32 -3.28
C LYS A 543 2.09 19.81 -3.96
N ASN A 544 3.20 20.53 -3.78
CA ASN A 544 4.44 20.29 -4.54
C ASN A 544 5.56 19.65 -3.72
N SER A 545 5.39 19.50 -2.40
CA SER A 545 6.36 18.77 -1.58
C SER A 545 6.20 17.25 -1.71
N CYS A 546 7.33 16.56 -1.55
CA CYS A 546 7.43 15.10 -1.56
C CYS A 546 7.89 14.59 -0.19
N GLU A 547 7.25 13.53 0.32
CA GLU A 547 7.70 12.84 1.54
C GLU A 547 9.15 12.34 1.40
N GLY A 548 9.95 12.55 2.44
CA GLY A 548 11.38 12.24 2.50
C GLY A 548 12.31 13.29 1.88
N GLN A 549 11.79 14.29 1.17
CA GLN A 549 12.62 15.30 0.52
C GLN A 549 13.01 16.44 1.46
N MET A 550 14.21 17.01 1.24
CA MET A 550 14.77 18.14 1.98
C MET A 550 14.44 19.48 1.33
N TYR A 551 14.09 20.45 2.17
CA TYR A 551 13.84 21.84 1.81
C TYR A 551 14.61 22.76 2.75
N SER A 552 14.94 23.96 2.29
CA SER A 552 15.41 25.04 3.15
C SER A 552 14.40 26.17 3.19
N VAL A 553 14.33 26.84 4.33
CA VAL A 553 13.50 28.01 4.55
C VAL A 553 14.36 29.15 5.06
N THR A 554 14.24 30.32 4.44
CA THR A 554 14.96 31.54 4.78
C THR A 554 13.98 32.68 5.08
N GLY A 555 14.40 33.64 5.90
CA GLY A 555 13.61 34.83 6.25
C GLY A 555 13.10 34.83 7.69
N ALA A 556 12.12 35.71 7.97
CA ALA A 556 11.52 35.86 9.30
C ALA A 556 10.60 34.66 9.60
N LEU A 557 11.19 33.65 10.22
CA LEU A 557 10.51 32.41 10.59
C LEU A 557 9.68 32.64 11.86
N PRO A 558 8.36 32.34 11.83
CA PRO A 558 7.58 32.32 13.07
C PRO A 558 8.11 31.22 13.99
N GLU A 559 7.95 31.39 15.31
CA GLU A 559 8.23 30.30 16.25
C GLU A 559 7.43 29.06 15.84
N PRO A 560 8.10 27.95 15.52
CA PRO A 560 7.39 26.83 14.94
C PRO A 560 6.47 26.19 15.97
N ARG A 561 5.23 25.92 15.58
CA ARG A 561 4.27 25.24 16.45
C ARG A 561 4.64 23.77 16.57
N LEU A 562 4.82 23.30 17.81
CA LEU A 562 5.01 21.88 18.04
C LEU A 562 3.73 21.15 17.61
N LEU A 563 3.93 20.01 16.98
CA LEU A 563 2.81 19.19 16.52
C LEU A 563 1.92 18.76 17.70
N GLU A 564 2.51 18.58 18.88
CA GLU A 564 1.80 18.30 20.15
C GLU A 564 0.83 19.44 20.55
N ASP A 565 1.19 20.71 20.33
CA ASP A 565 0.38 21.86 20.73
C ASP A 565 -0.90 21.99 19.90
N VAL A 566 -0.88 21.51 18.66
CA VAL A 566 -2.05 21.48 17.78
C VAL A 566 -3.04 20.41 18.22
N PHE A 567 -2.54 19.34 18.85
CA PHE A 567 -3.36 18.23 19.32
C PHE A 567 -3.87 18.41 20.75
N ARG A 568 -3.20 19.22 21.57
CA ARG A 568 -3.78 19.72 22.83
C ARG A 568 -5.04 20.51 22.49
N MET A 569 -6.20 20.07 22.98
CA MET A 569 -7.42 20.85 22.84
C MET A 569 -7.17 22.22 23.47
N GLN A 570 -7.19 23.28 22.67
CA GLN A 570 -7.49 24.59 23.24
C GLN A 570 -8.89 24.43 23.86
N PRO A 571 -9.03 24.55 25.19
CA PRO A 571 -10.37 24.59 25.78
C PRO A 571 -11.11 25.70 25.06
N ALA A 572 -12.30 25.39 24.51
CA ALA A 572 -13.11 26.35 23.79
C ALA A 572 -13.13 27.64 24.62
N ALA A 573 -12.62 28.74 24.04
CA ALA A 573 -12.55 30.01 24.73
C ALA A 573 -13.94 30.27 25.33
N ARG A 574 -14.04 30.17 26.67
CA ARG A 574 -15.30 30.48 27.35
C ARG A 574 -15.67 31.87 26.88
N ALA A 575 -16.90 32.03 26.38
CA ALA A 575 -17.47 33.33 26.09
C ALA A 575 -17.17 34.25 27.29
N PRO A 576 -16.79 35.51 27.08
CA PRO A 576 -16.39 36.39 28.17
C PRO A 576 -17.50 36.39 29.22
N GLU A 577 -17.20 35.80 30.38
CA GLU A 577 -18.10 35.82 31.53
C GLU A 577 -18.37 37.29 31.85
N ALA A 578 -19.64 37.67 31.79
CA ALA A 578 -20.08 38.99 32.20
C ALA A 578 -19.57 39.25 33.61
N LEU A 579 -18.80 40.33 33.77
CA LEU A 579 -18.33 40.85 35.05
C LEU A 579 -19.47 40.79 36.09
N PRO A 580 -19.32 40.03 37.19
CA PRO A 580 -20.27 40.11 38.28
C PRO A 580 -20.08 41.44 38.99
N LEU A 581 -21.21 42.14 39.17
CA LEU A 581 -21.36 43.34 39.99
C LEU A 581 -20.64 43.16 41.33
N GLN A 582 -19.63 44.00 41.56
CA GLN A 582 -18.97 44.16 42.85
C GLN A 582 -19.98 44.62 43.90
N LEU A 583 -20.40 43.70 44.77
CA LEU A 583 -21.01 44.01 46.05
C LEU A 583 -19.88 44.20 47.07
N GLN A 584 -19.73 45.43 47.52
CA GLN A 584 -18.84 45.82 48.62
C GLN A 584 -19.35 45.26 49.96
N MET A 585 -18.39 44.93 50.83
CA MET A 585 -18.36 45.07 52.32
C MET A 585 -17.78 43.80 52.98
N PRO A 586 -17.27 43.87 54.23
CA PRO A 586 -16.29 44.79 54.80
C PRO A 586 -15.05 44.05 55.36
N GLN A 587 -14.04 44.83 55.73
CA GLN A 587 -12.74 44.41 56.26
C GLN A 587 -12.83 43.58 57.56
N GLY A 588 -11.96 42.58 57.69
CA GLY A 588 -11.69 41.85 58.91
C GLY A 588 -10.23 41.37 58.96
N HIS A 589 -9.52 41.73 60.01
CA HIS A 589 -8.07 41.61 60.21
C HIS A 589 -7.55 40.19 60.51
N ALA A 590 -6.28 39.99 60.11
CA ALA A 590 -5.18 39.26 60.78
C ALA A 590 -5.22 37.73 60.92
N HIS A 591 -4.22 37.05 60.33
CA HIS A 591 -3.10 36.42 61.07
C HIS A 591 -2.04 35.83 60.11
N VAL A 592 -0.76 36.11 60.39
CA VAL A 592 0.48 35.57 59.81
C VAL A 592 1.21 34.85 60.97
N PRO A 593 1.80 33.63 60.81
CA PRO A 593 3.26 33.47 60.53
C PRO A 593 3.65 32.10 59.91
N PRO A 594 4.94 31.69 59.81
CA PRO A 594 6.01 32.27 58.98
C PRO A 594 6.81 31.21 58.17
N ASP A 595 7.63 31.71 57.24
CA ASP A 595 8.94 31.25 56.75
C ASP A 595 9.30 29.75 56.63
N ARG A 596 9.65 29.35 55.40
CA ARG A 596 10.85 28.53 55.14
C ARG A 596 11.54 28.92 53.83
N VAL A 597 12.72 29.50 54.01
CA VAL A 597 13.78 29.75 53.04
C VAL A 597 14.57 28.44 52.83
N PHE A 598 14.89 28.08 51.59
CA PHE A 598 16.09 27.30 51.28
C PHE A 598 16.65 27.70 49.91
N MET A 599 17.97 27.75 49.89
CA MET A 599 18.85 28.53 49.01
C MET A 599 19.14 27.84 47.68
N SER A 600 19.32 28.63 46.62
CA SER A 600 20.01 28.23 45.38
C SER A 600 21.45 28.75 45.43
N PRO A 601 22.46 27.96 45.00
CA PRO A 601 23.84 28.44 44.97
C PRO A 601 24.13 29.19 43.67
N ASP A 602 24.82 30.31 43.85
CA ASP A 602 25.41 31.20 42.85
C ASP A 602 26.77 30.62 42.41
N PRO A 603 27.12 30.60 41.10
CA PRO A 603 28.49 30.32 40.69
C PRO A 603 29.13 31.58 40.07
N GLN A 604 30.03 32.20 40.83
CA GLN A 604 31.09 33.06 40.28
C GLN A 604 32.46 32.58 40.73
N ASP A 605 33.43 32.82 39.84
CA ASP A 605 34.89 32.82 40.00
C ASP A 605 35.64 31.49 40.07
N LEU A 606 36.22 31.10 38.93
CA LEU A 606 37.63 30.70 38.85
C LEU A 606 38.18 31.02 37.44
N SER A 607 38.78 32.20 37.32
CA SER A 607 39.64 32.59 36.20
C SER A 607 41.10 32.20 36.51
N LEU A 608 41.72 31.37 35.67
CA LEU A 608 43.17 31.27 35.58
C LEU A 608 43.61 31.37 34.13
N ALA A 609 44.49 32.34 33.90
CA ALA A 609 45.02 32.75 32.61
C ALA A 609 45.97 31.71 32.02
N ALA A 610 45.91 31.56 30.70
CA ALA A 610 47.00 31.04 29.89
C ALA A 610 47.17 31.98 28.68
N GLU A 611 48.41 32.39 28.43
CA GLU A 611 48.81 33.33 27.39
C GLU A 611 48.59 32.78 25.96
N PRO A 612 48.31 33.64 24.96
CA PRO A 612 48.15 33.20 23.58
C PRO A 612 49.50 33.04 22.89
N ALA A 613 49.67 31.91 22.20
CA ALA A 613 50.72 31.71 21.20
C ALA A 613 50.39 32.49 19.91
N GLU A 614 51.44 32.91 19.21
CA GLU A 614 51.40 33.78 18.02
C GLU A 614 50.60 33.22 16.83
N PRO A 615 50.02 34.08 15.97
CA PRO A 615 49.20 33.65 14.84
C PRO A 615 50.08 33.21 13.66
N GLY A 616 49.96 31.93 13.30
CA GLY A 616 50.34 31.44 11.97
C GLY A 616 49.27 31.83 10.95
N GLU A 617 49.74 32.42 9.85
CA GLU A 617 49.06 32.82 8.60
C GLU A 617 47.59 32.38 8.44
N GLU A 618 46.67 33.33 8.68
CA GLU A 618 45.26 33.22 8.30
C GLU A 618 45.12 33.26 6.78
N ILE A 619 44.62 32.16 6.22
CA ILE A 619 43.95 32.15 4.92
C ILE A 619 42.70 33.03 5.06
N GLU A 620 42.57 34.08 4.23
CA GLU A 620 41.37 34.93 4.12
C GLU A 620 40.12 34.07 3.84
N ALA A 621 39.45 33.62 4.90
CA ALA A 621 38.10 33.11 4.82
C ALA A 621 37.17 34.30 4.60
N LEU A 622 36.39 34.27 3.51
CA LEU A 622 35.32 35.23 3.25
C LEU A 622 34.41 35.34 4.48
N VAL A 623 34.55 36.42 5.26
CA VAL A 623 33.63 36.76 6.34
C VAL A 623 32.31 37.18 5.68
N LEU A 624 31.35 36.25 5.65
CA LEU A 624 29.98 36.55 5.27
C LEU A 624 29.40 37.59 6.24
N PRO A 625 28.62 38.59 5.76
CA PRO A 625 28.03 39.61 6.62
C PRO A 625 27.15 38.95 7.69
N ALA A 626 27.34 39.35 8.96
CA ALA A 626 26.73 38.75 10.15
C ALA A 626 25.19 38.87 10.26
N ASP A 627 24.51 39.31 9.20
CA ASP A 627 23.09 39.69 9.19
C ASP A 627 22.22 38.80 8.30
N THR A 628 22.74 37.69 7.78
CA THR A 628 21.92 36.73 7.03
C THR A 628 21.01 35.96 7.98
N ALA A 629 19.70 36.15 7.85
CA ALA A 629 18.68 35.42 8.60
C ALA A 629 18.95 33.90 8.57
N PRO A 630 18.73 33.18 9.70
CA PRO A 630 19.05 31.76 9.80
C PRO A 630 18.26 30.94 8.77
N THR A 631 18.97 30.08 8.04
CA THR A 631 18.36 29.10 7.13
C THR A 631 17.99 27.84 7.90
N LEU A 632 16.70 27.49 7.94
CA LEU A 632 16.23 26.22 8.51
C LEU A 632 16.13 25.15 7.42
N PHE A 633 16.69 23.97 7.69
CA PHE A 633 16.51 22.82 6.82
C PHE A 633 15.45 21.89 7.39
N LEU A 634 14.56 21.42 6.52
CA LEU A 634 13.43 20.60 6.92
C LEU A 634 13.18 19.44 5.95
N GLN A 635 12.87 18.27 6.51
CA GLN A 635 12.48 17.09 5.75
C GLN A 635 10.99 16.88 5.88
N VAL A 636 10.32 16.61 4.76
CA VAL A 636 8.87 16.35 4.79
C VAL A 636 8.62 14.94 5.29
N VAL A 637 8.04 14.82 6.47
CA VAL A 637 7.68 13.53 7.09
C VAL A 637 6.37 13.02 6.49
N LYS A 638 5.39 13.91 6.35
CA LYS A 638 4.06 13.54 5.84
C LYS A 638 3.37 14.69 5.14
N THR A 639 2.87 14.43 3.95
CA THR A 639 1.94 15.32 3.24
C THR A 639 0.53 14.74 3.32
N ASN A 640 -0.47 15.53 3.68
CA ASN A 640 -1.85 15.06 3.66
C ASN A 640 -2.41 15.12 2.23
N LEU A 641 -2.57 13.97 1.59
CA LEU A 641 -3.37 13.87 0.36
C LEU A 641 -4.41 12.75 0.53
N THR A 642 -5.45 13.02 1.32
CA THR A 642 -6.77 12.33 1.28
C THR A 642 -6.79 10.80 1.46
N GLY A 643 -5.67 10.18 1.81
CA GLY A 643 -5.59 8.76 2.13
C GLY A 643 -5.70 8.52 3.63
N TYR A 644 -6.63 7.66 4.03
CA TYR A 644 -6.94 7.16 5.39
C TYR A 644 -5.77 6.58 6.23
N LYS A 645 -4.51 6.95 5.99
CA LYS A 645 -3.36 6.43 6.75
C LYS A 645 -3.07 7.33 7.95
N ARG A 646 -3.52 6.89 9.13
CA ARG A 646 -3.05 7.40 10.44
C ARG A 646 -1.52 7.26 10.51
N VAL A 647 -0.82 8.31 10.95
CA VAL A 647 0.63 8.27 11.19
C VAL A 647 0.86 7.47 12.47
N LYS A 648 1.50 6.30 12.38
CA LYS A 648 1.96 5.54 13.55
C LYS A 648 3.39 5.98 13.90
N ALA A 649 3.54 7.19 14.43
CA ALA A 649 4.64 7.45 15.36
C ALA A 649 4.06 7.26 16.77
N ALA A 650 4.87 6.79 17.72
CA ALA A 650 4.38 6.33 19.02
C ALA A 650 3.50 7.40 19.74
N ASP A 651 2.34 6.95 20.21
CA ASP A 651 1.41 7.55 21.19
C ASP A 651 0.79 8.95 20.99
N ALA A 652 1.25 9.80 20.06
CA ALA A 652 0.77 11.19 19.96
C ALA A 652 -0.19 11.54 18.79
N PHE A 653 -0.46 10.62 17.84
CA PHE A 653 -0.95 10.99 16.50
C PHE A 653 -2.32 10.41 16.09
N SER A 654 -3.31 10.39 16.97
CA SER A 654 -4.66 9.89 16.66
C SER A 654 -5.55 10.88 15.86
N ARG A 655 -5.12 12.13 15.65
CA ARG A 655 -5.88 13.17 14.90
C ARG A 655 -5.41 13.31 13.44
N GLN A 656 -6.37 13.52 12.55
CA GLN A 656 -6.12 13.74 11.12
C GLN A 656 -5.54 15.14 10.90
N LEU A 657 -4.42 15.23 10.16
CA LEU A 657 -3.85 16.50 9.69
C LEU A 657 -4.90 17.27 8.88
N GLY A 658 -4.89 18.60 8.97
CA GLY A 658 -5.70 19.48 8.12
C GLY A 658 -5.32 19.38 6.64
N HIS A 659 -6.13 19.98 5.76
CA HIS A 659 -5.94 19.91 4.31
C HIS A 659 -4.62 20.53 3.83
N PHE A 660 -4.09 21.53 4.54
CA PHE A 660 -2.83 22.21 4.23
C PHE A 660 -1.68 21.87 5.18
N ASP A 661 -1.93 21.00 6.16
CA ASP A 661 -0.93 20.66 7.17
C ASP A 661 0.09 19.71 6.56
N VAL A 662 1.36 20.10 6.63
CA VAL A 662 2.50 19.27 6.24
C VAL A 662 3.37 19.07 7.47
N ALA A 663 3.58 17.81 7.87
CA ALA A 663 4.46 17.49 8.99
C ALA A 663 5.90 17.43 8.49
N VAL A 664 6.79 18.17 9.15
CA VAL A 664 8.20 18.30 8.79
C VAL A 664 9.09 18.06 10.00
N SER A 665 10.24 17.42 9.80
CA SER A 665 11.32 17.37 10.79
C SER A 665 12.31 18.49 10.52
N ILE A 666 12.84 19.12 11.57
CA ILE A 666 13.91 20.12 11.45
C ILE A 666 15.26 19.44 11.58
N HIS A 667 16.23 19.86 10.76
CA HIS A 667 17.56 19.32 10.73
C HIS A 667 18.60 20.44 10.84
N ALA A 668 19.59 20.27 11.71
CA ALA A 668 20.74 21.17 11.79
C ALA A 668 21.58 21.13 10.50
N ALA A 669 22.02 22.29 10.04
CA ALA A 669 23.00 22.41 8.96
C ALA A 669 24.36 22.80 9.52
N LYS A 670 25.43 22.25 8.94
CA LYS A 670 26.79 22.67 9.25
C LYS A 670 27.10 23.95 8.46
N PRO A 671 27.59 25.04 9.09
CA PRO A 671 28.08 26.20 8.36
C PRO A 671 29.33 25.77 7.59
N GLY A 672 29.19 25.55 6.29
CA GLY A 672 30.26 24.97 5.50
C GLY A 672 29.84 24.72 4.07
N GLY A 673 30.00 25.74 3.22
CA GLY A 673 29.85 25.64 1.78
C GLY A 673 28.85 26.64 1.21
N SER A 674 29.18 27.15 0.02
CA SER A 674 28.41 28.03 -0.87
C SER A 674 26.88 27.95 -0.73
N MET A 675 26.14 29.04 -1.05
CA MET A 675 24.68 29.04 -1.16
C MET A 675 24.12 27.91 -2.07
N MET A 676 24.95 27.32 -2.93
CA MET A 676 24.58 26.22 -3.83
C MET A 676 24.76 24.82 -3.25
N ALA A 677 25.38 24.67 -2.07
CA ALA A 677 25.68 23.41 -1.42
C ALA A 677 25.50 23.50 0.11
N ALA A 678 24.73 22.58 0.70
CA ALA A 678 24.55 22.50 2.15
C ALA A 678 24.85 21.09 2.66
N SER A 679 25.38 20.97 3.87
CA SER A 679 25.56 19.70 4.59
C SER A 679 24.62 19.70 5.79
N VAL A 680 23.65 18.79 5.80
CA VAL A 680 22.55 18.77 6.77
C VAL A 680 22.56 17.44 7.54
N ASP A 681 22.40 17.49 8.85
CA ASP A 681 22.31 16.27 9.68
C ASP A 681 21.09 15.43 9.25
N LEU A 682 21.30 14.15 8.97
CA LEU A 682 20.25 13.21 8.54
C LEU A 682 19.25 12.96 9.67
N LEU A 683 19.73 12.95 10.91
CA LEU A 683 18.86 12.82 12.07
C LEU A 683 18.21 14.18 12.36
N PRO A 684 16.90 14.22 12.62
CA PRO A 684 16.24 15.44 13.06
C PRO A 684 16.86 15.98 14.34
N ASP A 685 16.82 17.29 14.50
CA ASP A 685 17.09 17.93 15.78
C ASP A 685 16.15 17.34 16.84
N ARG A 686 16.71 17.11 18.02
CA ARG A 686 15.94 16.67 19.18
C ARG A 686 15.56 17.87 20.02
N THR A 687 14.36 17.86 20.57
CA THR A 687 13.95 18.81 21.60
C THR A 687 14.80 18.60 22.86
N ASP A 688 14.76 19.54 23.81
CA ASP A 688 15.43 19.41 25.11
C ASP A 688 15.01 18.14 25.88
N SER A 689 13.82 17.61 25.57
CA SER A 689 13.29 16.34 26.09
C SER A 689 13.78 15.09 25.35
N GLY A 690 14.69 15.22 24.38
CA GLY A 690 15.25 14.10 23.60
C GLY A 690 14.34 13.52 22.52
N ARG A 691 13.14 14.09 22.31
CA ARG A 691 12.18 13.67 21.26
C ARG A 691 12.54 14.28 19.91
N LEU A 692 12.16 13.61 18.81
CA LEU A 692 12.34 14.15 17.45
C LEU A 692 11.52 15.45 17.28
N SER A 693 12.16 16.52 16.80
CA SER A 693 11.50 17.81 16.54
C SER A 693 10.67 17.75 15.26
N ILE A 694 9.50 17.10 15.34
CA ILE A 694 8.49 17.10 14.28
C ILE A 694 7.52 18.26 14.52
N ARG A 695 7.37 19.11 13.49
CA ARG A 695 6.58 20.35 13.53
C ARG A 695 5.63 20.40 12.34
N LEU A 696 4.63 21.26 12.40
CA LEU A 696 3.88 21.63 11.20
C LEU A 696 4.67 22.67 10.43
N PHE A 697 4.75 22.49 9.11
CA PHE A 697 5.33 23.49 8.23
C PHE A 697 4.52 24.78 8.34
N ASP A 698 5.22 25.86 8.67
CA ASP A 698 4.68 27.21 8.70
C ASP A 698 5.63 28.10 7.89
N PRO A 699 5.19 28.66 6.75
CA PRO A 699 6.08 29.42 5.90
C PRO A 699 6.50 30.73 6.57
N PRO A 700 7.66 31.27 6.16
CA PRO A 700 8.20 32.50 6.71
C PRO A 700 7.27 33.68 6.42
N VAL A 701 7.28 34.67 7.31
CA VAL A 701 6.54 35.90 7.11
C VAL A 701 7.29 36.74 6.08
N VAL A 702 6.66 36.91 4.92
CA VAL A 702 7.23 37.61 3.76
C VAL A 702 6.36 38.79 3.34
N ASP A 703 7.01 39.88 2.98
CA ASP A 703 6.34 41.12 2.62
C ASP A 703 5.96 41.14 1.15
N THR A 704 6.82 40.58 0.29
CA THR A 704 6.62 40.59 -1.15
C THR A 704 6.57 39.18 -1.73
N VAL A 705 5.98 39.05 -2.93
CA VAL A 705 6.03 37.80 -3.71
C VAL A 705 7.47 37.41 -4.03
N ARG A 706 8.38 38.39 -4.17
CA ARG A 706 9.80 38.12 -4.43
C ARG A 706 10.44 37.43 -3.24
N ASP A 707 10.20 37.95 -2.04
CA ASP A 707 10.68 37.32 -0.80
C ASP A 707 10.11 35.91 -0.66
N ALA A 708 8.83 35.72 -1.02
CA ALA A 708 8.20 34.40 -1.01
C ALA A 708 8.88 33.39 -1.97
N ILE A 709 9.29 33.82 -3.17
CA ILE A 709 10.05 32.99 -4.13
C ILE A 709 11.38 32.54 -3.51
N ASP A 710 12.11 33.47 -2.92
CA ASP A 710 13.47 33.24 -2.42
C ASP A 710 13.47 32.54 -1.03
N SER A 711 12.32 32.50 -0.35
CA SER A 711 12.19 32.00 1.02
C SER A 711 12.11 30.48 1.19
N VAL A 712 11.74 29.72 0.16
CA VAL A 712 11.62 28.26 0.24
C VAL A 712 12.28 27.61 -0.96
N SER A 713 13.31 26.80 -0.72
CA SER A 713 14.04 26.07 -1.77
C SER A 713 13.99 24.56 -1.56
N GLN A 714 13.70 23.83 -2.62
CA GLN A 714 13.79 22.38 -2.70
C GLN A 714 15.23 21.99 -3.04
N TRP A 715 15.76 21.00 -2.34
CA TRP A 715 17.12 20.53 -2.58
C TRP A 715 17.14 19.16 -3.26
N SER A 716 18.15 18.95 -4.09
CA SER A 716 18.48 17.63 -4.63
C SER A 716 19.51 16.95 -3.72
N GLN A 717 19.19 15.72 -3.28
CA GLN A 717 20.12 14.92 -2.49
C GLN A 717 21.15 14.30 -3.44
N THR A 718 22.44 14.58 -3.21
CA THR A 718 23.51 14.10 -4.09
C THR A 718 24.36 13.00 -3.46
N SER A 719 24.63 13.08 -2.16
CA SER A 719 25.45 12.06 -1.49
C SER A 719 25.20 12.04 0.02
N LEU A 720 25.20 10.84 0.60
CA LEU A 720 25.25 10.65 2.04
C LEU A 720 26.72 10.70 2.48
N GLN A 721 27.07 11.62 3.38
CA GLN A 721 28.37 11.69 4.02
C GLN A 721 28.19 11.32 5.49
N ALA A 722 28.74 10.20 5.93
CA ALA A 722 28.93 10.02 7.37
C ALA A 722 29.97 11.05 7.83
N THR A 723 29.74 11.67 8.98
CA THR A 723 30.74 12.46 9.69
C THR A 723 30.83 11.89 11.09
N PHE A 724 31.95 11.27 11.40
CA PHE A 724 32.20 10.83 12.76
C PHE A 724 32.59 12.04 13.60
N ALA A 725 31.91 12.25 14.73
CA ALA A 725 32.20 13.34 15.65
C ALA A 725 32.93 12.79 16.88
N PRO A 726 34.26 12.61 16.83
CA PRO A 726 35.04 11.98 17.89
C PRO A 726 35.06 12.80 19.20
N ARG A 727 34.53 14.04 19.20
CA ARG A 727 34.48 14.94 20.36
C ARG A 727 33.79 14.35 21.60
N PHE A 728 33.01 13.28 21.45
CA PHE A 728 32.33 12.60 22.55
C PHE A 728 33.09 11.37 23.08
N LEU A 729 34.26 11.06 22.52
CA LEU A 729 35.11 9.97 22.99
C LEU A 729 36.24 10.54 23.85
N PRO A 730 36.16 10.40 25.20
CA PRO A 730 37.23 10.86 26.07
C PRO A 730 38.53 10.13 25.73
N GLY A 731 39.61 10.89 25.48
CA GLY A 731 40.96 10.35 25.27
C GLY A 731 41.46 10.31 23.82
N PHE A 732 40.70 10.75 22.81
CA PHE A 732 41.22 10.86 21.44
C PHE A 732 42.10 12.10 21.25
N PRO A 733 43.37 11.96 20.82
CA PRO A 733 44.22 13.11 20.53
C PRO A 733 43.64 13.98 19.40
N SER A 734 43.70 15.30 19.54
CA SER A 734 43.12 16.25 18.58
C SER A 734 43.65 16.08 17.16
N TYR A 735 44.92 15.68 17.02
CA TYR A 735 45.57 15.49 15.72
C TYR A 735 45.06 14.28 14.92
N VAL A 736 44.42 13.30 15.59
CA VAL A 736 43.87 12.09 14.94
C VAL A 736 42.39 12.26 14.58
N GLN A 737 41.71 13.24 15.16
CA GLN A 737 40.24 13.38 15.07
C GLN A 737 39.72 13.45 13.63
N ASP A 738 40.42 14.17 12.73
CA ASP A 738 40.02 14.29 11.33
C ASP A 738 40.21 12.96 10.58
N SER A 739 41.31 12.25 10.84
CA SER A 739 41.56 10.92 10.25
C SER A 739 40.56 9.87 10.74
N VAL A 740 40.17 9.90 12.02
CA VAL A 740 39.09 9.06 12.55
C VAL A 740 37.76 9.38 11.86
N GLY A 741 37.49 10.69 11.71
CA GLY A 741 36.39 11.27 10.94
C GLY A 741 36.22 10.61 9.59
N ASP A 742 37.26 10.72 8.76
CA ASP A 742 37.28 10.24 7.39
C ASP A 742 37.22 8.71 7.30
N LEU A 743 37.93 8.02 8.21
CA LEU A 743 38.03 6.58 8.16
C LEU A 743 36.73 5.86 8.54
N VAL A 744 36.05 6.30 9.60
CA VAL A 744 34.75 5.73 9.97
C VAL A 744 33.73 5.97 8.84
N SER A 745 33.82 7.12 8.18
CA SER A 745 32.99 7.45 7.03
C SER A 745 33.29 6.57 5.82
N GLU A 746 34.56 6.26 5.59
CA GLU A 746 35.00 5.31 4.58
C GLU A 746 34.48 3.90 4.89
N MET A 747 34.61 3.42 6.13
CA MET A 747 34.09 2.12 6.58
C MET A 747 32.58 2.01 6.40
N ALA A 748 31.82 3.03 6.80
CA ALA A 748 30.37 3.07 6.61
C ALA A 748 29.98 3.05 5.12
N ARG A 749 30.74 3.76 4.26
CA ARG A 749 30.50 3.83 2.81
C ARG A 749 30.73 2.48 2.12
N VAL A 750 31.77 1.74 2.51
CA VAL A 750 32.07 0.41 1.91
C VAL A 750 31.26 -0.73 2.54
N GLY A 751 30.46 -0.44 3.57
CA GLY A 751 29.67 -1.45 4.28
C GLY A 751 30.53 -2.34 5.20
N ALA A 752 31.66 -1.84 5.68
CA ALA A 752 32.52 -2.53 6.65
C ALA A 752 31.92 -2.50 8.05
N LEU A 753 30.74 -3.10 8.22
CA LEU A 753 29.97 -3.14 9.46
C LEU A 753 29.95 -4.57 10.02
N ALA A 754 30.33 -4.74 11.28
CA ALA A 754 30.23 -6.02 11.97
C ALA A 754 28.76 -6.45 12.11
N GLY A 755 28.47 -7.74 11.90
CA GLY A 755 27.11 -8.27 11.97
C GLY A 755 26.20 -7.92 10.78
N SER A 756 26.74 -7.27 9.74
CA SER A 756 26.03 -7.14 8.47
C SER A 756 25.99 -8.49 7.72
N VAL A 757 25.00 -8.68 6.84
CA VAL A 757 24.83 -9.94 6.07
C VAL A 757 26.05 -10.25 5.19
N GLN A 758 26.80 -9.22 4.80
CA GLN A 758 28.04 -9.32 4.06
C GLN A 758 29.09 -8.50 4.81
N GLU A 759 29.79 -9.14 5.76
CA GLU A 759 30.91 -8.50 6.46
C GLU A 759 32.03 -8.20 5.45
N ASN A 760 32.05 -6.98 4.93
CA ASN A 760 33.03 -6.49 3.95
C ASN A 760 34.06 -5.60 4.65
N PRO A 761 35.11 -6.16 5.28
CA PRO A 761 36.09 -5.36 6.00
C PRO A 761 36.78 -4.33 5.11
N LEU A 762 37.06 -3.15 5.67
CA LEU A 762 37.90 -2.14 5.05
C LEU A 762 39.34 -2.64 5.13
N TYR A 763 39.91 -2.94 3.96
CA TYR A 763 41.29 -3.37 3.86
C TYR A 763 42.22 -2.18 3.62
N LEU A 764 43.25 -2.07 4.46
CA LEU A 764 44.33 -1.09 4.32
C LEU A 764 45.66 -1.81 4.08
N SER A 765 46.37 -1.39 3.03
CA SER A 765 47.72 -1.87 2.70
C SER A 765 48.74 -1.08 3.52
N HIS A 766 49.63 -1.78 4.23
CA HIS A 766 50.63 -1.12 5.10
C HIS A 766 51.70 -0.36 4.31
N ASP A 767 51.86 -0.67 3.02
CA ASP A 767 52.79 0.01 2.11
C ASP A 767 52.20 1.25 1.43
N GLU A 768 50.91 1.55 1.63
CA GLU A 768 50.25 2.69 1.00
C GLU A 768 50.68 4.02 1.65
N GLU A 769 51.10 4.99 0.83
CA GLU A 769 51.51 6.31 1.30
C GLU A 769 50.35 7.02 2.03
N GLY A 770 50.57 7.43 3.28
CA GLY A 770 49.53 8.04 4.12
C GLY A 770 48.66 7.04 4.91
N VAL A 771 48.96 5.74 4.87
CA VAL A 771 48.22 4.75 5.69
C VAL A 771 48.55 4.83 7.18
N GLY A 772 49.74 5.32 7.55
CA GLY A 772 50.19 5.42 8.95
C GLY A 772 49.18 6.12 9.87
N PRO A 773 48.74 7.36 9.54
CA PRO A 773 47.69 8.05 10.30
C PRO A 773 46.34 7.29 10.35
N LYS A 774 45.97 6.55 9.30
CA LYS A 774 44.77 5.72 9.29
C LYS A 774 44.89 4.52 10.24
N LEU A 775 46.07 3.88 10.29
CA LEU A 775 46.35 2.78 11.22
C LEU A 775 46.35 3.26 12.67
N GLU A 776 46.99 4.39 12.95
CA GLU A 776 46.97 5.01 14.29
C GLU A 776 45.53 5.34 14.72
N ALA A 777 44.71 5.89 13.81
CA ALA A 777 43.28 6.10 14.05
C ALA A 777 42.51 4.80 14.37
N LEU A 778 42.80 3.71 13.68
CA LEU A 778 42.17 2.40 13.91
C LEU A 778 42.56 1.78 15.23
N GLU A 779 43.82 1.91 15.63
CA GLU A 779 44.31 1.43 16.93
C GLU A 779 43.59 2.16 18.07
N HIS A 780 43.39 3.47 17.96
CA HIS A 780 42.61 4.23 18.93
C HIS A 780 41.12 3.84 18.93
N LEU A 781 40.50 3.66 17.76
CA LEU A 781 39.11 3.17 17.65
C LEU A 781 38.96 1.75 18.23
N GLN A 782 39.97 0.89 18.06
CA GLN A 782 39.98 -0.47 18.56
C GLN A 782 40.11 -0.48 20.08
N ALA A 783 41.00 0.34 20.63
CA ALA A 783 41.14 0.53 22.07
C ALA A 783 39.84 1.05 22.72
N ALA A 784 39.07 1.84 21.98
CA ALA A 784 37.74 2.31 22.39
C ALA A 784 36.61 1.29 22.19
N GLY A 785 36.89 0.11 21.62
CA GLY A 785 35.88 -0.92 21.33
C GLY A 785 34.88 -0.53 20.24
N LEU A 786 35.30 0.30 19.28
CA LEU A 786 34.44 0.81 18.20
C LEU A 786 34.72 0.16 16.84
N VAL A 787 35.90 -0.43 16.67
CA VAL A 787 36.24 -1.23 15.48
C VAL A 787 36.83 -2.56 15.92
N GLN A 788 36.70 -3.55 15.05
CA GLN A 788 37.30 -4.87 15.20
C GLN A 788 38.24 -5.14 14.03
N ASN A 789 39.48 -5.48 14.35
CA ASN A 789 40.40 -6.04 13.36
C ASN A 789 40.01 -7.51 13.13
N VAL A 790 39.53 -7.84 11.94
CA VAL A 790 39.16 -9.21 11.55
C VAL A 790 40.25 -9.89 10.74
N HIS A 791 41.22 -9.13 10.26
CA HIS A 791 42.30 -9.63 9.43
C HIS A 791 43.59 -8.85 9.70
N ASN A 792 44.65 -9.54 10.10
CA ASN A 792 45.97 -8.94 10.25
C ASN A 792 47.02 -9.84 9.59
N ARG A 793 47.52 -9.42 8.43
CA ARG A 793 48.67 -10.03 7.74
C ARG A 793 49.77 -8.98 7.62
N ASN A 794 51.01 -9.43 7.48
CA ASN A 794 52.20 -8.57 7.52
C ASN A 794 52.19 -7.35 6.58
N GLU A 795 51.37 -7.36 5.52
CA GLU A 795 51.28 -6.29 4.51
C GLU A 795 49.88 -5.64 4.46
N GLN A 796 48.89 -6.19 5.17
CA GLN A 796 47.50 -5.76 5.03
C GLN A 796 46.68 -6.03 6.29
N SER A 797 45.83 -5.08 6.65
CA SER A 797 44.88 -5.21 7.76
C SER A 797 43.45 -4.95 7.32
N GLY A 798 42.50 -5.74 7.83
CA GLY A 798 41.07 -5.67 7.53
C GLY A 798 40.26 -5.34 8.78
N TRP A 799 39.43 -4.30 8.68
CA TRP A 799 38.75 -3.69 9.82
C TRP A 799 37.24 -3.62 9.60
N LEU A 800 36.47 -3.96 10.64
CA LEU A 800 35.03 -3.79 10.69
C LEU A 800 34.65 -2.75 11.75
N LEU A 801 33.67 -1.92 11.44
CA LEU A 801 33.08 -0.95 12.35
C LEU A 801 31.99 -1.65 13.18
N LEU A 802 32.12 -1.59 14.50
CA LEU A 802 31.16 -2.20 15.42
C LEU A 802 29.88 -1.35 15.51
N GLN A 803 28.75 -1.99 15.88
CA GLN A 803 27.46 -1.30 15.97
C GLN A 803 27.51 -0.16 17.01
N GLU A 804 28.32 -0.31 18.04
CA GLU A 804 28.62 0.67 19.08
C GLU A 804 29.35 1.91 18.54
N ALA A 805 29.97 1.86 17.37
CA ALA A 805 30.54 3.06 16.75
C ALA A 805 29.47 3.94 16.09
N MET A 806 28.36 3.33 15.68
CA MET A 806 27.29 4.02 14.94
C MET A 806 26.57 5.07 15.80
N GLN A 807 26.55 4.90 17.11
CA GLN A 807 26.02 5.90 18.07
C GLN A 807 26.89 7.17 18.14
N TYR A 808 28.15 7.12 17.71
CA TYR A 808 29.05 8.27 17.62
C TYR A 808 29.14 8.86 16.19
N CYS A 809 28.48 8.22 15.22
CA CYS A 809 28.38 8.71 13.86
C CYS A 809 27.24 9.73 13.75
N LYS A 810 27.53 10.91 13.20
CA LYS A 810 26.51 11.81 12.67
C LYS A 810 26.44 11.63 11.16
N PHE A 811 25.33 11.14 10.66
CA PHE A 811 25.11 11.08 9.22
C PHE A 811 24.71 12.46 8.74
N GLN A 812 25.40 12.97 7.73
CA GLN A 812 25.07 14.20 7.05
C GLN A 812 24.68 13.90 5.60
N VAL A 813 23.75 14.66 5.08
CA VAL A 813 23.36 14.63 3.67
C VAL A 813 23.93 15.88 3.03
N ARG A 814 24.74 15.70 1.98
CA ARG A 814 25.10 16.81 1.10
C ARG A 814 23.94 17.07 0.14
N LEU A 815 23.50 18.30 0.16
CA LEU A 815 22.43 18.85 -0.64
C LEU A 815 23.05 19.81 -1.65
N ASN A 816 22.68 19.66 -2.92
CA ASN A 816 23.13 20.57 -3.99
C ASN A 816 21.94 21.07 -4.80
N SER A 817 22.19 22.11 -5.59
CA SER A 817 21.25 22.65 -6.58
C SER A 817 19.92 23.08 -5.96
N PRO A 818 19.92 24.07 -5.05
CA PRO A 818 18.68 24.59 -4.49
C PRO A 818 17.80 25.14 -5.61
N LYS A 819 16.58 24.63 -5.71
CA LYS A 819 15.58 25.12 -6.64
C LYS A 819 14.49 25.85 -5.85
N PRO A 820 14.24 27.15 -6.11
CA PRO A 820 13.15 27.85 -5.46
C PRO A 820 11.83 27.13 -5.71
N LEU A 821 11.14 26.73 -4.63
CA LEU A 821 9.91 25.96 -4.74
C LEU A 821 8.80 26.85 -5.29
N CYS A 822 8.70 28.08 -4.79
CA CYS A 822 7.70 29.06 -5.19
C CYS A 822 8.07 29.83 -6.48
N ALA A 823 8.95 29.31 -7.34
CA ALA A 823 9.23 29.93 -8.63
C ALA A 823 8.11 29.70 -9.66
N ALA A 824 7.97 30.64 -10.60
CA ALA A 824 7.13 30.41 -11.78
C ALA A 824 7.76 29.30 -12.64
N PRO A 825 6.99 28.26 -13.04
CA PRO A 825 7.51 27.23 -13.92
C PRO A 825 7.93 27.82 -15.27
N GLU A 826 8.94 27.20 -15.88
CA GLU A 826 9.30 27.51 -17.27
C GLU A 826 8.17 27.07 -18.21
N GLY A 827 7.83 27.92 -19.18
CA GLY A 827 6.81 27.64 -20.19
C GLY A 827 5.51 28.42 -20.00
N MET A 828 4.48 28.03 -20.76
CA MET A 828 3.19 28.73 -20.76
C MET A 828 2.40 28.43 -19.49
N PRO A 829 1.69 29.43 -18.92
CA PRO A 829 0.86 29.24 -17.75
C PRO A 829 -0.18 28.17 -18.03
N ALA A 830 -0.01 27.03 -17.37
CA ALA A 830 -0.92 25.91 -17.49
C ALA A 830 -2.04 26.05 -16.45
N VAL A 831 -3.22 25.53 -16.79
CA VAL A 831 -4.34 25.39 -15.84
C VAL A 831 -3.95 24.55 -14.61
N SER A 832 -2.84 23.81 -14.68
CA SER A 832 -2.28 23.02 -13.58
C SER A 832 -1.41 23.82 -12.59
N TRP A 833 -1.00 25.05 -12.90
CA TRP A 833 -0.19 25.85 -11.99
C TRP A 833 -0.99 26.25 -10.75
N SER A 834 -0.37 26.13 -9.59
CA SER A 834 -0.90 26.60 -8.31
C SER A 834 -1.12 28.11 -8.30
N ARG A 835 -1.90 28.60 -7.32
CA ARG A 835 -2.12 30.03 -7.13
C ARG A 835 -0.82 30.80 -6.89
N MET A 836 0.14 30.20 -6.18
CA MET A 836 1.44 30.81 -5.93
C MET A 836 2.26 30.96 -7.21
N GLU A 837 2.36 29.92 -8.03
CA GLU A 837 3.09 29.97 -9.31
C GLU A 837 2.50 31.00 -10.28
N LEU A 838 1.17 31.05 -10.37
CA LEU A 838 0.47 32.05 -11.18
C LEU A 838 0.74 33.47 -10.67
N LEU A 839 0.76 33.66 -9.35
CA LEU A 839 1.05 34.95 -8.74
C LEU A 839 2.50 35.37 -9.01
N CYS A 840 3.47 34.47 -8.90
CA CYS A 840 4.87 34.74 -9.25
C CYS A 840 5.04 35.11 -10.73
N TYR A 841 4.35 34.39 -11.61
CA TYR A 841 4.35 34.69 -13.05
C TYR A 841 3.80 36.08 -13.37
N LEU A 842 2.69 36.46 -12.73
CA LEU A 842 2.08 37.78 -12.90
C LEU A 842 2.99 38.86 -12.29
N ARG A 843 3.56 38.62 -11.11
CA ARG A 843 4.46 39.58 -10.46
C ARG A 843 5.70 39.87 -11.28
N ASN A 844 6.29 38.86 -11.91
CA ASN A 844 7.44 39.02 -12.81
C ASN A 844 7.13 39.84 -14.08
N ARG A 845 5.85 40.22 -14.28
CA ARG A 845 5.39 41.16 -15.33
C ARG A 845 4.73 42.40 -14.76
N ASP A 846 5.21 42.81 -13.58
CA ASP A 846 4.83 44.04 -12.91
C ASP A 846 3.36 44.15 -12.51
N TRP A 847 2.68 43.01 -12.28
CA TRP A 847 1.35 43.04 -11.70
C TRP A 847 1.42 43.47 -10.22
N GLY A 848 0.61 44.47 -9.89
CA GLY A 848 0.29 44.86 -8.52
C GLY A 848 -0.94 44.12 -8.01
N TRP A 849 -1.28 44.34 -6.74
CA TRP A 849 -2.53 43.86 -6.16
C TRP A 849 -3.17 44.92 -5.27
N GLU A 850 -4.49 44.90 -5.20
CA GLU A 850 -5.28 45.85 -4.43
C GLU A 850 -6.35 45.12 -3.63
N PHE A 851 -6.41 45.40 -2.33
CA PHE A 851 -7.40 44.83 -1.42
C PHE A 851 -8.59 45.77 -1.30
N LEU A 852 -9.74 45.32 -1.78
CA LEU A 852 -10.97 46.10 -1.67
C LEU A 852 -11.64 45.86 -0.31
N SER A 853 -12.06 46.96 0.30
CA SER A 853 -12.62 47.01 1.65
C SER A 853 -14.14 46.87 1.65
N ASN A 854 -14.82 47.36 0.61
CA ASN A 854 -16.28 47.37 0.53
C ASN A 854 -16.81 46.97 -0.87
N LYS A 855 -18.14 46.81 -0.97
CA LYS A 855 -18.81 46.41 -2.22
C LYS A 855 -18.90 47.56 -3.24
N GLU A 856 -18.78 48.81 -2.81
CA GLU A 856 -18.84 49.97 -3.71
C GLU A 856 -17.57 50.05 -4.55
N GLU A 857 -16.41 49.90 -3.92
CA GLU A 857 -15.11 49.71 -4.57
C GLU A 857 -15.16 48.52 -5.54
N GLN A 858 -15.76 47.40 -5.13
CA GLN A 858 -15.94 46.23 -5.99
C GLN A 858 -16.74 46.55 -7.27
N GLY A 859 -17.76 47.40 -7.17
CA GLY A 859 -18.59 47.84 -8.29
C GLY A 859 -17.90 48.87 -9.20
N ALA A 860 -16.91 49.59 -8.68
CA ALA A 860 -16.13 50.57 -9.42
C ALA A 860 -15.01 49.95 -10.28
N VAL A 861 -14.61 48.69 -10.00
CA VAL A 861 -13.57 47.99 -10.78
C VAL A 861 -14.07 47.69 -12.19
N VAL A 862 -13.41 48.31 -13.18
CA VAL A 862 -13.70 48.10 -14.61
C VAL A 862 -13.15 46.73 -15.04
N PRO A 863 -13.87 45.95 -15.87
CA PRO A 863 -13.34 44.72 -16.45
C PRO A 863 -12.07 44.98 -17.26
N LEU A 864 -11.06 44.11 -17.10
CA LEU A 864 -9.84 44.18 -17.90
C LEU A 864 -10.16 43.91 -19.37
N ASP A 865 -9.93 44.92 -20.23
CA ASP A 865 -10.13 44.83 -21.67
C ASP A 865 -8.87 44.29 -22.35
N LEU A 866 -8.97 43.10 -22.95
CA LEU A 866 -7.84 42.42 -23.56
C LEU A 866 -7.36 43.09 -24.85
N GLN A 867 -8.18 43.93 -25.48
CA GLN A 867 -7.86 44.64 -26.71
C GLN A 867 -7.11 45.96 -26.46
N PHE A 868 -7.31 46.57 -25.29
CA PHE A 868 -6.79 47.89 -24.96
C PHE A 868 -5.99 47.85 -23.66
N ARG A 869 -4.83 47.16 -23.66
CA ARG A 869 -3.98 47.09 -22.47
C ARG A 869 -3.20 48.38 -22.27
N ARG A 870 -3.46 49.09 -21.17
CA ARG A 870 -2.55 50.11 -20.66
C ARG A 870 -1.69 49.49 -19.55
N ALA A 871 -0.48 50.03 -19.36
CA ALA A 871 0.40 49.59 -18.26
C ALA A 871 -0.28 49.72 -16.89
N ASP A 872 -1.17 50.70 -16.75
CA ASP A 872 -1.94 51.00 -15.54
C ASP A 872 -3.00 49.94 -15.19
N ASP A 873 -3.34 49.03 -16.11
CA ASP A 873 -4.39 48.00 -15.90
C ASP A 873 -3.86 46.73 -15.20
N ARG A 874 -2.56 46.69 -14.85
CA ARG A 874 -1.90 45.51 -14.26
C ARG A 874 -2.12 45.41 -12.75
N VAL A 875 -3.38 45.44 -12.32
CA VAL A 875 -3.77 45.32 -10.92
C VAL A 875 -4.64 44.07 -10.70
N LEU A 876 -4.20 43.23 -9.78
CA LEU A 876 -4.97 42.11 -9.27
C LEU A 876 -5.86 42.56 -8.11
N TYR A 877 -7.16 42.56 -8.31
CA TYR A 877 -8.08 42.93 -7.24
C TYR A 877 -8.50 41.74 -6.37
N ILE A 878 -8.41 41.90 -5.05
CA ILE A 878 -8.76 40.90 -4.05
C ILE A 878 -9.89 41.44 -3.17
N PHE A 879 -11.02 40.73 -3.14
CA PHE A 879 -12.16 41.08 -2.29
C PHE A 879 -12.39 40.00 -1.23
N ARG A 880 -12.46 40.43 0.05
CA ARG A 880 -12.68 39.55 1.22
C ARG A 880 -11.70 38.36 1.30
N GLY A 881 -10.43 38.59 0.91
CA GLY A 881 -9.39 37.55 0.91
C GLY A 881 -9.63 36.42 -0.09
N CYS A 882 -10.51 36.59 -1.08
CA CYS A 882 -10.77 35.55 -2.07
C CYS A 882 -9.88 35.73 -3.29
N LEU A 883 -8.95 34.80 -3.50
CA LEU A 883 -8.13 34.70 -4.70
C LEU A 883 -8.37 33.36 -5.40
N ARG A 884 -9.13 33.39 -6.49
CA ARG A 884 -9.50 32.19 -7.26
C ARG A 884 -8.38 31.81 -8.23
N GLN A 885 -8.02 30.53 -8.27
CA GLN A 885 -6.99 30.04 -9.20
C GLN A 885 -7.36 30.28 -10.67
N ARG A 886 -8.63 30.06 -11.07
CA ARG A 886 -9.06 30.26 -12.46
C ARG A 886 -9.01 31.73 -12.89
N TYR A 887 -9.29 32.65 -11.98
CA TYR A 887 -9.13 34.07 -12.24
C TYR A 887 -7.66 34.40 -12.54
N LEU A 888 -6.74 33.92 -11.69
CA LEU A 888 -5.30 34.05 -11.92
C LEU A 888 -4.85 33.42 -13.24
N CYS A 889 -5.36 32.24 -13.61
CA CYS A 889 -5.07 31.62 -14.90
C CYS A 889 -5.52 32.48 -16.08
N CYS A 890 -6.72 33.06 -16.03
CA CYS A 890 -7.20 33.96 -17.09
C CYS A 890 -6.27 35.17 -17.24
N LEU A 891 -5.84 35.78 -16.13
CA LEU A 891 -4.89 36.90 -16.17
C LEU A 891 -3.53 36.46 -16.71
N ALA A 892 -3.01 35.30 -16.30
CA ALA A 892 -1.72 34.81 -16.74
C ALA A 892 -1.72 34.44 -18.24
N MET A 893 -2.79 33.80 -18.73
CA MET A 893 -2.95 33.52 -20.18
C MET A 893 -3.06 34.80 -20.99
N ALA A 894 -3.86 35.76 -20.51
CA ALA A 894 -3.94 37.07 -21.10
C ALA A 894 -2.54 37.70 -21.16
N GLU A 895 -1.83 37.79 -20.03
CA GLU A 895 -0.50 38.39 -19.98
C GLU A 895 0.52 37.68 -20.89
N GLY A 896 0.41 36.36 -21.05
CA GLY A 896 1.19 35.59 -22.01
C GLY A 896 0.85 35.82 -23.49
N GLY A 897 -0.13 36.67 -23.80
CA GLY A 897 -0.59 36.96 -25.17
C GLY A 897 -1.46 35.84 -25.77
N LEU A 898 -1.93 34.90 -24.95
CA LEU A 898 -2.71 33.76 -25.42
C LEU A 898 -4.21 34.11 -25.47
N PRO A 899 -4.91 33.77 -26.56
CA PRO A 899 -6.36 33.92 -26.59
C PRO A 899 -7.00 33.00 -25.54
N LEU A 900 -8.01 33.52 -24.84
CA LEU A 900 -8.80 32.73 -23.90
C LEU A 900 -9.64 31.70 -24.70
N PRO A 901 -9.48 30.39 -24.47
CA PRO A 901 -10.08 29.35 -25.33
C PRO A 901 -11.61 29.41 -25.44
N GLY A 902 -12.29 29.92 -24.41
CA GLY A 902 -13.73 30.10 -24.39
C GLY A 902 -14.25 31.33 -25.13
N GLY A 903 -13.35 32.14 -25.69
CA GLY A 903 -13.64 33.46 -26.22
C GLY A 903 -13.92 34.50 -25.13
N GLY A 904 -13.82 35.78 -25.50
CA GLY A 904 -14.12 36.92 -24.64
C GLY A 904 -13.03 37.98 -24.67
N ASP A 905 -13.41 39.22 -24.97
CA ASP A 905 -12.48 40.36 -25.04
C ASP A 905 -12.24 41.01 -23.68
N LYS A 906 -12.97 40.59 -22.63
CA LYS A 906 -12.90 41.20 -21.29
C LYS A 906 -12.87 40.16 -20.19
N ILE A 907 -12.02 40.38 -19.19
CA ILE A 907 -11.99 39.61 -17.95
C ILE A 907 -12.65 40.43 -16.85
N LYS A 908 -13.87 40.06 -16.46
CA LYS A 908 -14.56 40.66 -15.31
C LYS A 908 -13.92 40.21 -14.01
N HIS A 909 -13.69 41.14 -13.10
CA HIS A 909 -13.19 40.86 -11.75
C HIS A 909 -14.32 40.31 -10.86
N PHE A 910 -13.97 39.52 -9.84
CA PHE A 910 -14.89 38.98 -8.81
C PHE A 910 -16.03 38.07 -9.28
N GLU A 911 -15.95 37.56 -10.50
CA GLU A 911 -16.96 36.64 -11.02
C GLU A 911 -16.86 35.25 -10.35
N LYS A 912 -17.88 34.42 -10.60
CA LYS A 912 -17.89 33.04 -10.11
C LYS A 912 -16.88 32.18 -10.89
N ASP A 913 -16.41 31.11 -10.27
CA ASP A 913 -15.44 30.18 -10.88
C ASP A 913 -15.93 29.54 -12.20
N GLU A 914 -17.25 29.49 -12.40
CA GLU A 914 -17.90 29.06 -13.64
C GLU A 914 -17.66 30.03 -14.80
N TYR A 915 -17.60 31.34 -14.53
CA TYR A 915 -17.31 32.34 -15.56
C TYR A 915 -15.86 32.20 -16.04
N TYR A 916 -14.89 32.15 -15.12
CA TYR A 916 -13.49 31.93 -15.48
C TYR A 916 -13.27 30.57 -16.13
N GLY A 917 -13.96 29.53 -15.66
CA GLY A 917 -13.96 28.22 -16.31
C GLY A 917 -14.50 28.25 -17.75
N LYS A 918 -15.50 29.09 -18.06
CA LYS A 918 -15.96 29.32 -19.43
C LYS A 918 -14.87 29.98 -20.27
N LEU A 919 -14.26 31.06 -19.78
CA LEU A 919 -13.16 31.76 -20.49
C LEU A 919 -11.98 30.82 -20.79
N LEU A 920 -11.65 29.90 -19.88
CA LEU A 920 -10.58 28.91 -20.07
C LEU A 920 -10.99 27.71 -20.95
N GLY A 921 -12.20 27.69 -21.52
CA GLY A 921 -12.69 26.57 -22.32
C GLY A 921 -12.99 25.29 -21.51
N LEU A 922 -13.05 25.37 -20.18
CA LEU A 922 -13.25 24.22 -19.28
C LEU A 922 -14.74 23.84 -19.12
N ARG A 923 -15.62 24.21 -20.06
CA ARG A 923 -17.06 23.94 -19.96
C ARG A 923 -17.31 22.43 -19.89
N ARG A 924 -18.06 21.99 -18.89
CA ARG A 924 -18.86 20.75 -19.02
C ARG A 924 -19.77 20.94 -20.21
N ALA A 925 -19.62 20.13 -21.25
CA ALA A 925 -20.64 20.03 -22.29
C ALA A 925 -21.94 19.60 -21.62
N ASN A 926 -22.85 20.54 -21.34
CA ASN A 926 -24.25 20.22 -21.16
C ASN A 926 -24.76 19.78 -22.54
N LEU A 927 -24.53 18.52 -22.89
CA LEU A 927 -25.26 17.85 -23.96
C LEU A 927 -26.75 17.92 -23.59
N PRO A 928 -27.65 18.26 -24.53
CA PRO A 928 -29.08 18.27 -24.27
C PRO A 928 -29.50 16.89 -23.76
N ALA A 929 -30.28 16.89 -22.69
CA ALA A 929 -30.84 15.68 -22.12
C ALA A 929 -31.63 14.93 -23.21
N LEU A 930 -31.21 13.70 -23.52
CA LEU A 930 -32.10 12.74 -24.14
C LEU A 930 -33.26 12.54 -23.17
N ALA A 931 -34.47 12.91 -23.62
CA ALA A 931 -35.70 12.65 -22.93
C ALA A 931 -35.96 11.13 -22.95
N ASP A 932 -35.60 10.45 -21.87
CA ASP A 932 -36.12 9.11 -21.57
C ASP A 932 -37.35 9.27 -20.65
N GLY A 933 -38.42 8.58 -20.99
CA GLY A 933 -39.71 8.60 -20.29
C GLY A 933 -39.65 8.14 -18.82
N PRO A 934 -40.77 8.24 -18.08
CA PRO A 934 -40.79 8.00 -16.65
C PRO A 934 -40.36 6.56 -16.32
N ALA A 935 -39.44 6.43 -15.36
CA ALA A 935 -39.05 5.14 -14.80
C ALA A 935 -40.27 4.43 -14.20
N PRO A 936 -40.46 3.12 -14.44
CA PRO A 936 -41.49 2.38 -13.73
C PRO A 936 -41.14 2.32 -12.24
N ALA A 937 -42.17 2.39 -11.40
CA ALA A 937 -42.05 2.34 -9.95
C ALA A 937 -41.37 1.05 -9.49
N VAL A 938 -40.42 1.19 -8.56
CA VAL A 938 -39.78 0.09 -7.86
C VAL A 938 -40.84 -0.59 -7.00
N GLN A 939 -41.36 -1.72 -7.45
CA GLN A 939 -42.06 -2.67 -6.58
C GLN A 939 -41.06 -3.64 -5.98
N ASN A 940 -41.25 -3.87 -4.69
CA ASN A 940 -40.40 -4.65 -3.79
C ASN A 940 -40.10 -6.05 -4.34
N PHE A 941 -38.83 -6.38 -4.47
CA PHE A 941 -38.38 -7.77 -4.54
C PHE A 941 -38.45 -8.36 -3.12
N GLN A 942 -39.49 -9.15 -2.85
CA GLN A 942 -39.46 -10.13 -1.78
C GLN A 942 -38.63 -11.32 -2.24
N HIS A 943 -37.70 -11.76 -1.41
CA HIS A 943 -36.99 -13.04 -1.59
C HIS A 943 -37.99 -14.18 -1.29
N PRO A 944 -37.98 -15.29 -2.06
CA PRO A 944 -38.72 -16.49 -1.68
C PRO A 944 -37.95 -17.22 -0.58
N ASP A 945 -38.63 -17.54 0.52
CA ASP A 945 -38.06 -18.15 1.72
C ASP A 945 -37.96 -19.70 1.64
N SER A 946 -38.26 -20.32 0.49
CA SER A 946 -38.11 -21.78 0.34
C SER A 946 -37.70 -22.23 -1.07
N LEU A 947 -37.02 -23.38 -1.13
CA LEU A 947 -36.55 -24.04 -2.37
C LEU A 947 -37.71 -24.64 -3.19
N GLU A 948 -38.88 -24.86 -2.59
CA GLU A 948 -40.06 -25.44 -3.25
C GLU A 948 -40.80 -24.42 -4.14
N ASP A 949 -40.76 -23.13 -3.79
CA ASP A 949 -41.34 -22.05 -4.60
C ASP A 949 -40.61 -21.84 -5.93
N LEU A 950 -39.33 -22.26 -5.99
CA LEU A 950 -38.52 -22.17 -7.20
C LEU A 950 -38.91 -23.23 -8.25
N PHE A 951 -39.43 -24.38 -7.81
CA PHE A 951 -39.86 -25.45 -8.70
C PHE A 951 -41.26 -25.18 -9.28
N ASN A 952 -42.16 -24.55 -8.52
CA ASN A 952 -43.50 -24.20 -8.98
C ASN A 952 -43.53 -23.01 -9.96
N ALA A 953 -42.55 -22.10 -9.89
CA ALA A 953 -42.48 -20.93 -10.78
C ALA A 953 -42.06 -21.25 -12.23
N VAL A 954 -41.56 -22.46 -12.51
CA VAL A 954 -40.97 -22.82 -13.82
C VAL A 954 -41.93 -23.55 -14.76
N GLY A 955 -43.13 -23.96 -14.31
CA GLY A 955 -44.24 -24.35 -15.18
C GLY A 955 -43.88 -25.34 -16.30
N LEU A 956 -43.21 -26.45 -15.98
CA LEU A 956 -42.95 -27.53 -16.91
C LEU A 956 -43.81 -28.75 -16.54
N GLU A 957 -44.83 -29.02 -17.35
CA GLU A 957 -45.51 -30.32 -17.37
C GLU A 957 -44.62 -31.39 -18.05
N PRO A 958 -44.74 -32.68 -17.67
CA PRO A 958 -43.97 -33.75 -18.27
C PRO A 958 -44.61 -34.20 -19.60
N CYS A 959 -43.85 -34.16 -20.70
CA CYS A 959 -44.22 -34.77 -21.97
C CYS A 959 -43.58 -36.16 -22.09
N ASP A 960 -44.43 -37.18 -22.13
CA ASP A 960 -44.12 -38.52 -22.66
C ASP A 960 -43.91 -38.46 -24.19
N ALA A 961 -42.75 -38.91 -24.69
CA ALA A 961 -42.60 -39.46 -26.04
C ALA A 961 -41.23 -40.15 -26.27
N GLN A 962 -41.30 -41.48 -26.31
CA GLN A 962 -40.56 -42.46 -27.13
C GLN A 962 -39.29 -42.01 -27.90
N LEU A 963 -38.17 -42.69 -27.61
CA LEU A 963 -36.96 -42.79 -28.45
C LEU A 963 -37.04 -44.02 -29.36
N PRO A 964 -36.56 -43.97 -30.63
CA PRO A 964 -36.30 -45.15 -31.43
C PRO A 964 -34.83 -45.60 -31.34
N ASP A 965 -34.67 -46.93 -31.45
CA ASP A 965 -33.45 -47.74 -31.47
C ASP A 965 -32.37 -47.31 -32.47
N ALA A 966 -31.10 -47.50 -32.10
CA ALA A 966 -30.06 -48.07 -32.98
C ALA A 966 -28.79 -48.46 -32.19
N GLN A 967 -28.79 -49.70 -31.72
CA GLN A 967 -27.71 -50.72 -31.74
C GLN A 967 -26.23 -50.28 -31.74
N LEU A 968 -25.51 -50.70 -30.69
CA LEU A 968 -24.11 -51.15 -30.75
C LEU A 968 -24.01 -52.57 -30.16
N PRO A 969 -23.16 -53.45 -30.69
CA PRO A 969 -23.19 -54.88 -30.40
C PRO A 969 -22.40 -55.25 -29.14
N LEU A 970 -23.01 -56.14 -28.36
CA LEU A 970 -22.42 -56.97 -27.31
C LEU A 970 -21.95 -58.29 -27.93
N ASP A 971 -20.74 -58.72 -27.60
CA ASP A 971 -20.35 -60.13 -27.44
C ASP A 971 -19.72 -60.22 -26.03
N ALA A 972 -20.43 -60.74 -25.03
CA ALA A 972 -20.61 -62.16 -24.69
C ALA A 972 -19.49 -62.70 -23.78
N GLN A 973 -19.80 -62.96 -22.50
CA GLN A 973 -20.04 -64.31 -22.00
C GLN A 973 -20.39 -64.32 -20.50
N ALA A 974 -21.34 -65.18 -20.18
CA ALA A 974 -22.06 -65.32 -18.91
C ALA A 974 -21.47 -66.41 -18.00
N ALA A 975 -21.78 -66.35 -16.71
CA ALA A 975 -22.08 -67.53 -15.89
C ALA A 975 -22.85 -67.14 -14.60
N ASP A 976 -24.09 -67.61 -14.58
CA ASP A 976 -25.07 -67.87 -13.50
C ASP A 976 -24.61 -67.89 -12.03
N ALA A 977 -25.40 -67.26 -11.14
CA ALA A 977 -26.39 -67.93 -10.26
C ALA A 977 -26.70 -67.10 -8.98
N ASP A 978 -27.97 -66.71 -8.82
CA ASP A 978 -28.66 -66.29 -7.58
C ASP A 978 -29.19 -67.57 -6.85
N PRO A 979 -29.73 -67.58 -5.59
CA PRO A 979 -30.14 -66.44 -4.74
C PRO A 979 -29.91 -66.59 -3.20
N HIS A 980 -30.33 -65.52 -2.48
CA HIS A 980 -30.79 -65.39 -1.07
C HIS A 980 -29.86 -64.79 0.00
N GLU A 981 -30.29 -63.59 0.45
CA GLU A 981 -30.53 -63.15 1.85
C GLU A 981 -29.38 -63.28 2.87
N ASP A 982 -28.76 -62.15 3.25
CA ASP A 982 -29.01 -61.45 4.53
C ASP A 982 -27.90 -60.43 4.87
N GLU A 983 -28.36 -59.27 5.33
CA GLU A 983 -27.85 -58.28 6.30
C GLU A 983 -26.33 -58.07 6.60
N ASP A 984 -26.02 -56.77 6.74
CA ASP A 984 -24.98 -56.11 7.56
C ASP A 984 -23.52 -55.96 7.09
N ASP A 985 -23.22 -54.68 6.77
CA ASP A 985 -22.06 -53.86 7.17
C ASP A 985 -20.64 -54.46 7.23
N ASP A 986 -19.82 -54.07 6.25
CA ASP A 986 -18.37 -53.95 6.41
C ASP A 986 -17.81 -52.73 5.66
N ALA A 987 -17.27 -51.77 6.42
CA ALA A 987 -16.45 -50.67 5.93
C ALA A 987 -15.02 -50.81 6.50
N GLN A 988 -14.18 -51.60 5.84
CA GLN A 988 -12.73 -51.64 6.06
C GLN A 988 -11.99 -51.24 4.76
N SER A 989 -11.42 -50.04 4.74
CA SER A 989 -10.16 -49.75 4.02
C SER A 989 -9.68 -48.31 4.28
N SER A 990 -8.98 -48.08 5.39
CA SER A 990 -8.01 -46.97 5.55
C SER A 990 -7.21 -47.10 6.86
N SER A 991 -6.28 -48.05 6.95
CA SER A 991 -5.45 -48.23 8.17
C SER A 991 -3.93 -48.26 7.96
N SER A 992 -3.38 -48.13 6.74
CA SER A 992 -1.93 -48.31 6.57
C SER A 992 -1.06 -47.13 7.02
N SER A 993 -1.62 -45.92 7.16
CA SER A 993 -0.84 -44.72 7.54
C SER A 993 -0.73 -44.51 9.06
N ASN A 994 -1.68 -45.02 9.85
CA ASN A 994 -1.65 -44.90 11.31
C ASN A 994 -0.75 -45.95 11.99
N GLU A 995 -0.56 -47.14 11.40
CA GLU A 995 0.32 -48.17 11.98
C GLU A 995 1.81 -47.77 12.00
N HIS A 996 2.26 -46.94 11.06
CA HIS A 996 3.67 -46.53 11.00
C HIS A 996 4.00 -45.47 12.06
N LEU A 997 3.09 -44.53 12.31
CA LEU A 997 3.20 -43.53 13.37
C LEU A 997 3.02 -44.17 14.76
N GLN A 998 2.10 -45.12 14.91
CA GLN A 998 1.91 -45.84 16.16
C GLN A 998 3.13 -46.70 16.52
N ARG A 999 3.76 -47.39 15.55
CA ARG A 999 5.02 -48.12 15.77
C ARG A 999 6.17 -47.23 16.22
N LEU A 1000 6.30 -46.03 15.66
CA LEU A 1000 7.34 -45.06 16.05
C LEU A 1000 7.14 -44.54 17.48
N VAL A 1001 5.88 -44.33 17.88
CA VAL A 1001 5.53 -43.94 19.26
C VAL A 1001 5.74 -45.09 20.24
N ASP A 1002 5.38 -46.33 19.87
CA ASP A 1002 5.57 -47.50 20.72
C ASP A 1002 7.06 -47.88 20.87
N GLU A 1003 7.86 -47.69 19.82
CA GLU A 1003 9.32 -47.88 19.87
C GLU A 1003 10.02 -46.80 20.72
N MET A 1004 9.47 -45.58 20.75
CA MET A 1004 9.92 -44.50 21.62
C MET A 1004 9.56 -44.69 23.10
N LEU A 1005 8.49 -45.44 23.41
CA LEU A 1005 7.98 -45.65 24.76
C LEU A 1005 8.39 -47.00 25.39
N SER A 1006 9.11 -47.85 24.65
CA SER A 1006 9.61 -49.14 25.15
C SER A 1006 10.58 -48.98 26.34
N PRO A 1007 10.40 -49.72 27.45
CA PRO A 1007 11.18 -49.58 28.68
C PRO A 1007 12.53 -50.31 28.67
N HIS A 1008 12.98 -50.87 27.54
CA HIS A 1008 14.18 -51.69 27.46
C HIS A 1008 15.26 -51.09 26.56
N SER A 1009 15.94 -50.03 27.02
CA SER A 1009 17.33 -49.77 26.60
C SER A 1009 18.08 -48.96 27.66
N ASP A 1010 19.17 -49.52 28.16
CA ASP A 1010 19.97 -49.04 29.31
C ASP A 1010 20.91 -47.86 29.00
N ASP A 1011 20.61 -47.00 28.02
CA ASP A 1011 21.47 -45.85 27.72
C ASP A 1011 20.69 -44.53 27.60
N GLY A 1012 20.48 -43.90 28.75
CA GLY A 1012 19.82 -42.60 28.89
C GLY A 1012 20.56 -41.44 28.20
N ALA A 1013 21.86 -41.57 27.94
CA ALA A 1013 22.65 -40.51 27.30
C ALA A 1013 22.41 -40.45 25.78
N ALA A 1014 22.29 -41.62 25.13
CA ALA A 1014 21.94 -41.71 23.71
C ALA A 1014 20.51 -41.20 23.42
N ARG A 1015 19.60 -41.38 24.38
CA ARG A 1015 18.19 -40.92 24.29
C ARG A 1015 18.09 -39.40 24.37
N LEU A 1016 18.82 -38.77 25.30
CA LEU A 1016 18.91 -37.31 25.40
C LEU A 1016 19.59 -36.68 24.18
N HIS A 1017 20.63 -37.31 23.62
CA HIS A 1017 21.29 -36.82 22.41
C HIS A 1017 20.37 -36.87 21.17
N LYS A 1018 19.56 -37.93 21.01
CA LYS A 1018 18.58 -38.03 19.91
C LYS A 1018 17.44 -37.03 20.05
N ILE A 1019 16.95 -36.80 21.27
CA ILE A 1019 15.92 -35.78 21.57
C ILE A 1019 16.47 -34.38 21.31
N ALA A 1020 17.69 -34.07 21.77
CA ALA A 1020 18.35 -32.78 21.51
C ALA A 1020 18.63 -32.56 20.02
N SER A 1021 19.02 -33.61 19.28
CA SER A 1021 19.26 -33.52 17.83
C SER A 1021 17.97 -33.31 17.03
N ALA A 1022 16.87 -33.95 17.43
CA ALA A 1022 15.54 -33.73 16.84
C ALA A 1022 15.00 -32.31 17.15
N PHE A 1023 15.27 -31.79 18.36
CA PHE A 1023 14.89 -30.44 18.75
C PHE A 1023 15.72 -29.36 18.03
N ILE A 1024 17.02 -29.58 17.85
CA ILE A 1024 17.93 -28.69 17.09
C ILE A 1024 17.59 -28.70 15.58
N TYR A 1025 17.18 -29.86 15.04
CA TYR A 1025 16.74 -29.96 13.64
C TYR A 1025 15.41 -29.23 13.40
N MET A 1026 14.47 -29.27 14.36
CA MET A 1026 13.21 -28.53 14.29
C MET A 1026 13.35 -27.03 14.56
N GLN A 1027 14.37 -26.57 15.29
CA GLN A 1027 14.63 -25.13 15.47
C GLN A 1027 15.38 -24.47 14.31
N ASN A 1028 16.10 -25.25 13.48
CA ASN A 1028 16.88 -24.75 12.35
C ASN A 1028 16.19 -24.91 10.98
N SER A 1029 14.91 -25.29 10.96
CA SER A 1029 14.08 -25.36 9.74
C SER A 1029 12.92 -24.37 9.80
#